data_AF-A0A7W7D4R2-F1
#
_entry.id   AF-A0A7W7D4R2-F1
#
_cell.length_a   1.000
_cell.length_b   1.000
_cell.length_c   1.000
_cell.angle_alpha   90.00
_cell.angle_beta   90.00
_cell.angle_gamma   90.00
#
_symmetry.space_group_name_H-M   'P 1'
#
loop_
_entity.id
_entity.type
_entity.pdbx_description
1 polymer ?
#
loop_
_entity_poly.entity_id
_entity_poly.type
_entity_poly.pdbx_seq_one_letter_code
_entity_poly.pdbx_strand_id
1 'polypeptide(L)'
;MPLLEPMTTLDLTKQEGYEQDYLQFIRALRRGLTRNGSLQFGTYTRDGETRVVYRVDDAADPTTRDGYFSVRLTAGDGGAVDLYIRRDNLYSIGFAQVDARGNARRFYYLGGEDDRRRVGALDLVPDRDLVGLGIGENYQDLERAAGTGRTSITMSRSGLDQRVRDLLLDSPSTAQAAQGILLLTEMICEATRFYYISRAVHAAWSQYTSVDADTRRQMSDLERNWQVISLDIQRRGENPLPADDARTYPPLTVGTLTFTTVFEVAAALAVMYLKTGSAGRSGYADATVLAAADDGDIRYPVIDAAVNLRDSDNAVVFFQANEIMLYDVSKDTILVGPLPISYSWPALAGTDFADGVSAATAIPGATATLWLFRGSKYVRYSATDQSILVGPKEIYDGWPGLRGTAFVDYIDAAVKDPSGANAVYLFRGPEVVRYNLDNDTITGPSLITNALPGLEQTDFVHGVSAALACPGFQNQVWLFRDDEYLRYNTYDCQIRIEPKPIAAGWSGLQNKLFVDRIDAALPHPTANDEIWFFRDGYYLRFNATNNVISHVVTPIAEGWQGLKAHGEFTRRIDAALENPQNRTQAWFFHGHSYLTYDVEADSVVRGPLLIEDGWAGLGSAGFDHIDAAVPVPGSPDDAWLFKDDQYLRYSLTSSHVLIGPKPIEAGWAGLRGTGFAERIDAAVRYTGPESQLWLFSGNAYVRYDLGSDSIVIGPKAIINGWNLNLPVAPFPKPTTAD
;
A
#
# COMPACT_ATOMS: atom_id res chain seq x y z
N MET A 1 -6.42 -3.02 -42.54
CA MET A 1 -5.24 -3.75 -43.07
C MET A 1 -5.40 -5.26 -42.79
N PRO A 2 -4.44 -6.18 -43.07
CA PRO A 2 -4.37 -7.44 -42.32
C PRO A 2 -4.21 -7.15 -40.81
N LEU A 3 -4.25 -8.17 -39.95
CA LEU A 3 -3.95 -8.04 -38.52
C LEU A 3 -2.46 -7.68 -38.28
N LEU A 4 -2.11 -7.35 -37.03
CA LEU A 4 -0.70 -7.45 -36.62
C LEU A 4 -0.30 -8.93 -36.66
N GLU A 5 0.82 -9.25 -37.31
CA GLU A 5 1.39 -10.60 -37.24
C GLU A 5 1.74 -10.92 -35.78
N PRO A 6 1.24 -12.04 -35.22
CA PRO A 6 1.44 -12.35 -33.82
C PRO A 6 2.92 -12.61 -33.54
N MET A 7 3.48 -11.87 -32.58
CA MET A 7 4.89 -11.94 -32.19
C MET A 7 5.32 -13.35 -31.77
N THR A 8 4.37 -14.13 -31.26
CA THR A 8 4.50 -15.55 -30.94
C THR A 8 3.09 -16.19 -30.85
N THR A 9 3.02 -17.52 -30.94
CA THR A 9 1.77 -18.30 -30.84
C THR A 9 1.89 -19.37 -29.76
N LEU A 10 0.90 -19.44 -28.85
CA LEU A 10 0.76 -20.53 -27.89
C LEU A 10 -0.27 -21.53 -28.41
N ASP A 11 0.17 -22.77 -28.65
CA ASP A 11 -0.68 -23.80 -29.22
C ASP A 11 -1.34 -24.67 -28.15
N LEU A 12 -2.59 -24.37 -27.81
CA LEU A 12 -3.35 -25.11 -26.80
C LEU A 12 -3.90 -26.46 -27.34
N THR A 13 -3.68 -26.78 -28.61
CA THR A 13 -4.21 -28.01 -29.24
C THR A 13 -3.32 -29.25 -29.03
N LYS A 14 -2.01 -29.06 -28.78
CA LYS A 14 -1.03 -30.15 -28.60
C LYS A 14 -1.25 -30.94 -27.31
N GLN A 15 -1.24 -32.26 -27.36
CA GLN A 15 -1.51 -33.07 -26.17
C GLN A 15 -0.31 -33.24 -25.22
N GLU A 16 0.93 -33.10 -25.72
CA GLU A 16 2.18 -33.30 -24.96
C GLU A 16 3.18 -32.14 -25.18
N GLY A 17 4.12 -31.93 -24.23
CA GLY A 17 5.19 -30.91 -24.32
C GLY A 17 4.76 -29.45 -24.15
N TYR A 18 3.49 -29.24 -23.77
CA TYR A 18 2.82 -27.93 -23.70
C TYR A 18 3.41 -27.01 -22.61
N GLU A 19 3.98 -27.59 -21.57
CA GLU A 19 4.70 -26.88 -20.50
C GLU A 19 6.01 -26.26 -21.00
N GLN A 20 6.73 -26.93 -21.91
CA GLN A 20 7.90 -26.36 -22.58
C GLN A 20 7.50 -25.34 -23.65
N ASP A 21 6.40 -25.58 -24.38
CA ASP A 21 5.88 -24.62 -25.36
C ASP A 21 5.45 -23.29 -24.70
N TYR A 22 4.86 -23.33 -23.50
CA TYR A 22 4.54 -22.11 -22.74
C TYR A 22 5.80 -21.31 -22.37
N LEU A 23 6.86 -21.97 -21.87
CA LEU A 23 8.13 -21.26 -21.61
C LEU A 23 8.79 -20.75 -22.89
N GLN A 24 8.70 -21.49 -24.00
CA GLN A 24 9.20 -21.02 -25.30
C GLN A 24 8.41 -19.82 -25.81
N PHE A 25 7.08 -19.82 -25.66
CA PHE A 25 6.19 -18.71 -25.99
C PHE A 25 6.56 -17.45 -25.22
N ILE A 26 6.68 -17.51 -23.88
CA ILE A 26 7.10 -16.37 -23.06
C ILE A 26 8.54 -15.91 -23.39
N ARG A 27 9.47 -16.83 -23.66
CA ARG A 27 10.84 -16.49 -24.11
C ARG A 27 10.86 -15.80 -25.48
N ALA A 28 10.02 -16.22 -26.41
CA ALA A 28 9.88 -15.59 -27.74
C ALA A 28 9.25 -14.19 -27.62
N LEU A 29 8.20 -14.04 -26.83
CA LEU A 29 7.56 -12.77 -26.50
C LEU A 29 8.55 -11.76 -25.89
N ARG A 30 9.28 -12.16 -24.83
CA ARG A 30 10.34 -11.32 -24.23
C ARG A 30 11.40 -10.89 -25.26
N ARG A 31 11.82 -11.77 -26.18
CA ARG A 31 12.76 -11.40 -27.26
C ARG A 31 12.15 -10.43 -28.27
N GLY A 32 10.94 -10.69 -28.75
CA GLY A 32 10.30 -9.87 -29.78
C GLY A 32 9.94 -8.46 -29.29
N LEU A 33 9.50 -8.33 -28.04
CA LEU A 33 9.27 -7.04 -27.37
C LEU A 33 10.57 -6.22 -27.30
N THR A 34 11.67 -6.86 -26.92
CA THR A 34 12.92 -6.21 -26.54
C THR A 34 13.87 -6.00 -27.73
N ARG A 35 13.29 -5.87 -28.94
CA ARG A 35 14.00 -5.75 -30.22
C ARG A 35 15.05 -6.85 -30.43
N ASN A 36 14.63 -8.10 -30.29
CA ASN A 36 15.48 -9.31 -30.31
C ASN A 36 16.61 -9.28 -29.25
N GLY A 37 16.35 -8.63 -28.11
CA GLY A 37 17.32 -8.45 -27.04
C GLY A 37 18.23 -7.22 -27.17
N SER A 38 18.06 -6.36 -28.18
CA SER A 38 18.79 -5.08 -28.23
C SER A 38 18.36 -4.09 -27.13
N LEU A 39 17.28 -4.39 -26.41
CA LEU A 39 16.83 -3.71 -25.19
C LEU A 39 17.16 -4.55 -23.93
N GLN A 40 18.28 -5.28 -23.93
CA GLN A 40 18.86 -5.86 -22.73
C GLN A 40 19.28 -4.74 -21.76
N PHE A 41 18.88 -4.87 -20.49
CA PHE A 41 19.37 -4.05 -19.38
C PHE A 41 20.62 -4.71 -18.77
N GLY A 42 20.57 -6.02 -18.49
CA GLY A 42 21.75 -6.77 -18.04
C GLY A 42 21.57 -8.28 -17.99
N THR A 43 22.58 -8.97 -17.46
CA THR A 43 22.66 -10.44 -17.39
C THR A 43 23.07 -10.89 -16.00
N TYR A 44 22.30 -11.79 -15.42
CA TYR A 44 22.53 -12.38 -14.11
C TYR A 44 22.79 -13.89 -14.24
N THR A 45 23.60 -14.48 -13.37
CA THR A 45 23.84 -15.94 -13.36
C THR A 45 23.81 -16.49 -11.94
N ARG A 46 23.00 -17.52 -11.70
CA ARG A 46 22.92 -18.29 -10.45
C ARG A 46 22.64 -19.76 -10.79
N ASP A 47 23.20 -20.68 -10.00
CA ASP A 47 23.04 -22.14 -10.15
C ASP A 47 23.38 -22.70 -11.55
N GLY A 48 24.21 -21.97 -12.32
CA GLY A 48 24.57 -22.29 -13.70
C GLY A 48 23.60 -21.79 -14.77
N GLU A 49 22.44 -21.22 -14.41
CA GLU A 49 21.55 -20.55 -15.36
C GLU A 49 21.92 -19.06 -15.52
N THR A 50 22.30 -18.64 -16.72
CA THR A 50 22.32 -17.21 -17.08
C THR A 50 20.92 -16.77 -17.51
N ARG A 51 20.39 -15.74 -16.83
CA ARG A 51 19.15 -15.04 -17.19
C ARG A 51 19.46 -13.63 -17.68
N VAL A 52 18.56 -13.10 -18.50
CA VAL A 52 18.67 -11.74 -19.06
C VAL A 52 17.50 -10.92 -18.55
N VAL A 53 17.81 -9.73 -18.03
CA VAL A 53 16.83 -8.71 -17.68
C VAL A 53 16.80 -7.70 -18.82
N TYR A 54 15.61 -7.46 -19.36
CA TYR A 54 15.39 -6.51 -20.45
C TYR A 54 14.60 -5.29 -19.98
N ARG A 55 14.47 -4.26 -20.82
CA ARG A 55 13.56 -3.13 -20.64
C ARG A 55 12.44 -3.12 -21.69
N VAL A 56 11.32 -2.49 -21.36
CA VAL A 56 10.25 -2.14 -22.33
C VAL A 56 10.77 -1.25 -23.47
N ASP A 57 10.01 -1.19 -24.57
CA ASP A 57 10.32 -0.33 -25.73
C ASP A 57 9.57 1.00 -25.59
N ASP A 58 10.24 1.97 -24.97
CA ASP A 58 9.72 3.30 -24.63
C ASP A 58 9.44 4.20 -25.84
N ALA A 59 10.06 3.90 -26.98
CA ALA A 59 9.94 4.69 -28.21
C ALA A 59 8.70 4.32 -29.05
N ALA A 60 7.78 3.51 -28.51
CA ALA A 60 6.60 3.01 -29.21
C ALA A 60 5.37 3.91 -28.96
N ASP A 61 4.93 4.64 -29.98
CA ASP A 61 3.82 5.60 -29.88
C ASP A 61 2.45 4.88 -29.78
N PRO A 62 1.73 4.94 -28.63
CA PRO A 62 0.46 4.24 -28.43
C PRO A 62 -0.73 4.87 -29.16
N THR A 63 -0.55 5.99 -29.86
CA THR A 63 -1.54 6.51 -30.83
C THR A 63 -1.43 5.84 -32.20
N THR A 64 -0.31 5.15 -32.46
CA THR A 64 -0.03 4.46 -33.73
C THR A 64 -0.18 2.95 -33.61
N ARG A 65 -0.36 2.29 -34.75
CA ARG A 65 -0.38 0.83 -34.87
C ARG A 65 0.90 0.16 -34.36
N ASP A 66 2.06 0.81 -34.52
CA ASP A 66 3.36 0.29 -34.09
C ASP A 66 3.57 0.38 -32.57
N GLY A 67 2.76 1.16 -31.86
CA GLY A 67 2.66 1.19 -30.39
C GLY A 67 2.24 -0.15 -29.74
N TYR A 68 1.79 -1.10 -30.56
CA TYR A 68 1.18 -2.36 -30.12
C TYR A 68 1.88 -3.58 -30.69
N PHE A 69 1.55 -4.73 -30.13
CA PHE A 69 1.80 -6.04 -30.71
C PHE A 69 0.64 -7.00 -30.38
N SER A 70 0.54 -8.08 -31.15
CA SER A 70 -0.38 -9.18 -30.89
C SER A 70 0.37 -10.45 -30.48
N VAL A 71 -0.28 -11.33 -29.73
CA VAL A 71 0.13 -12.72 -29.52
C VAL A 71 -1.06 -13.65 -29.69
N ARG A 72 -0.84 -14.80 -30.30
CA ARG A 72 -1.92 -15.73 -30.71
C ARG A 72 -2.06 -16.90 -29.76
N LEU A 73 -3.30 -17.31 -29.50
CA LEU A 73 -3.64 -18.58 -28.85
C LEU A 73 -4.56 -19.38 -29.78
N THR A 74 -4.21 -20.62 -30.11
CA THR A 74 -5.02 -21.52 -30.97
C THR A 74 -5.81 -22.51 -30.13
N ALA A 75 -7.11 -22.66 -30.43
CA ALA A 75 -8.02 -23.60 -29.77
C ALA A 75 -8.33 -24.83 -30.64
N GLY A 76 -8.80 -25.91 -30.01
CA GLY A 76 -8.91 -27.26 -30.61
C GLY A 76 -9.97 -27.49 -31.69
N ASP A 77 -10.36 -26.45 -32.42
CA ASP A 77 -11.36 -26.45 -33.51
C ASP A 77 -10.90 -25.62 -34.74
N GLY A 78 -9.74 -24.97 -34.66
CA GLY A 78 -9.20 -24.10 -35.72
C GLY A 78 -9.53 -22.61 -35.56
N GLY A 79 -10.25 -22.23 -34.51
CA GLY A 79 -10.33 -20.84 -34.06
C GLY A 79 -9.06 -20.39 -33.32
N ALA A 80 -8.75 -19.09 -33.38
CA ALA A 80 -7.67 -18.51 -32.61
C ALA A 80 -8.02 -17.11 -32.07
N VAL A 81 -7.41 -16.72 -30.96
CA VAL A 81 -7.54 -15.39 -30.37
C VAL A 81 -6.19 -14.68 -30.44
N ASP A 82 -6.17 -13.48 -31.00
CA ASP A 82 -5.02 -12.58 -30.90
C ASP A 82 -5.27 -11.59 -29.76
N LEU A 83 -4.51 -11.68 -28.67
CA LEU A 83 -4.52 -10.68 -27.60
C LEU A 83 -3.66 -9.49 -28.02
N TYR A 84 -4.19 -8.27 -27.90
CA TYR A 84 -3.49 -7.04 -28.27
C TYR A 84 -2.95 -6.35 -27.01
N ILE A 85 -1.67 -6.01 -27.05
CA ILE A 85 -0.89 -5.51 -25.91
C ILE A 85 -0.08 -4.28 -26.34
N ARG A 86 -0.01 -3.28 -25.46
CA ARG A 86 0.82 -2.07 -25.59
C ARG A 86 2.31 -2.37 -25.38
N ARG A 87 3.20 -1.80 -26.20
CA ARG A 87 4.66 -1.97 -26.08
C ARG A 87 5.29 -1.19 -24.94
N ASP A 88 4.76 0.00 -24.65
CA ASP A 88 5.30 0.94 -23.68
C ASP A 88 5.08 0.47 -22.22
N ASN A 89 3.90 -0.09 -21.93
CA ASN A 89 3.51 -0.46 -20.57
C ASN A 89 3.09 -1.93 -20.38
N LEU A 90 3.03 -2.76 -21.42
CA LEU A 90 2.62 -4.17 -21.41
C LEU A 90 1.16 -4.45 -20.98
N TYR A 91 0.26 -3.46 -20.95
CA TYR A 91 -1.17 -3.71 -20.68
C TYR A 91 -1.92 -4.15 -21.94
N SER A 92 -2.91 -5.05 -21.77
CA SER A 92 -3.80 -5.42 -22.86
C SER A 92 -4.88 -4.36 -23.09
N ILE A 93 -5.26 -4.18 -24.35
CA ILE A 93 -6.37 -3.30 -24.77
C ILE A 93 -7.60 -4.08 -25.25
N GLY A 94 -7.56 -5.42 -25.17
CA GLY A 94 -8.57 -6.32 -25.75
C GLY A 94 -8.00 -7.36 -26.71
N PHE A 95 -8.88 -7.96 -27.52
CA PHE A 95 -8.56 -9.13 -28.35
C PHE A 95 -9.29 -9.15 -29.70
N ALA A 96 -8.70 -9.81 -30.69
CA ALA A 96 -9.34 -10.13 -31.97
C ALA A 96 -9.70 -11.62 -32.06
N GLN A 97 -10.89 -11.92 -32.57
CA GLN A 97 -11.29 -13.28 -32.94
C GLN A 97 -10.77 -13.58 -34.35
N VAL A 98 -9.98 -14.64 -34.51
CA VAL A 98 -9.30 -15.00 -35.76
C VAL A 98 -9.87 -16.29 -36.35
N ASP A 99 -10.13 -16.29 -37.66
CA ASP A 99 -10.59 -17.48 -38.40
C ASP A 99 -9.44 -18.44 -38.75
N ALA A 100 -9.81 -19.66 -39.19
CA ALA A 100 -8.86 -20.69 -39.62
C ALA A 100 -8.03 -20.33 -40.88
N ARG A 101 -8.15 -19.10 -41.39
CA ARG A 101 -7.36 -18.52 -42.50
C ARG A 101 -6.50 -17.33 -42.03
N GLY A 102 -6.52 -16.98 -40.75
CA GLY A 102 -5.72 -15.91 -40.15
C GLY A 102 -6.36 -14.51 -40.18
N ASN A 103 -7.63 -14.38 -40.57
CA ASN A 103 -8.34 -13.10 -40.67
C ASN A 103 -9.13 -12.81 -39.39
N ALA A 104 -9.19 -11.55 -38.94
CA ALA A 104 -10.12 -11.19 -37.88
C ALA A 104 -11.57 -11.21 -38.35
N ARG A 105 -12.45 -11.71 -37.46
CA ARG A 105 -13.91 -11.64 -37.57
C ARG A 105 -14.47 -10.41 -36.83
N ARG A 106 -13.92 -10.10 -35.64
CA ARG A 106 -14.23 -8.92 -34.80
C ARG A 106 -13.05 -8.58 -33.91
N PHE A 107 -13.03 -7.35 -33.40
CA PHE A 107 -12.14 -6.90 -32.33
C PHE A 107 -12.97 -6.43 -31.13
N TYR A 108 -12.70 -6.99 -29.94
CA TYR A 108 -13.33 -6.60 -28.69
C TYR A 108 -12.33 -5.79 -27.87
N TYR A 109 -12.67 -4.54 -27.55
CA TYR A 109 -11.77 -3.61 -26.90
C TYR A 109 -12.21 -3.19 -25.49
N LEU A 110 -11.22 -2.96 -24.62
CA LEU A 110 -11.42 -2.32 -23.32
C LEU A 110 -11.56 -0.81 -23.51
N GLY A 111 -12.45 -0.19 -22.74
CA GLY A 111 -12.81 1.22 -22.84
C GLY A 111 -14.27 1.48 -23.22
N GLY A 112 -14.59 2.77 -23.39
CA GLY A 112 -15.93 3.29 -23.72
C GLY A 112 -16.13 3.67 -25.19
N GLU A 113 -17.01 4.62 -25.47
CA GLU A 113 -17.09 5.23 -26.82
C GLU A 113 -15.90 6.14 -27.13
N ASP A 114 -15.28 6.76 -26.12
CA ASP A 114 -14.13 7.64 -26.33
C ASP A 114 -12.89 6.86 -26.80
N ASP A 115 -12.66 5.68 -26.24
CA ASP A 115 -11.59 4.74 -26.66
C ASP A 115 -11.78 4.19 -28.07
N ARG A 116 -13.02 4.17 -28.57
CA ARG A 116 -13.35 3.70 -29.93
C ARG A 116 -12.51 4.38 -31.00
N ARG A 117 -12.19 5.66 -30.81
CA ARG A 117 -11.36 6.46 -31.74
C ARG A 117 -9.90 6.01 -31.73
N ARG A 118 -9.34 5.70 -30.55
CA ARG A 118 -7.97 5.18 -30.37
C ARG A 118 -7.82 3.80 -31.00
N VAL A 119 -8.79 2.91 -30.76
CA VAL A 119 -8.75 1.54 -31.32
C VAL A 119 -9.04 1.54 -32.83
N GLY A 120 -9.95 2.38 -33.32
CA GLY A 120 -10.22 2.53 -34.75
C GLY A 120 -9.02 3.05 -35.55
N ALA A 121 -8.17 3.90 -34.96
CA ALA A 121 -6.94 4.38 -35.58
C ALA A 121 -5.91 3.28 -35.91
N LEU A 122 -6.08 2.05 -35.39
CA LEU A 122 -5.18 0.92 -35.63
C LEU A 122 -5.45 0.18 -36.97
N ASP A 123 -6.60 0.42 -37.64
CA ASP A 123 -7.04 -0.24 -38.89
C ASP A 123 -6.89 -1.79 -38.86
N LEU A 124 -7.34 -2.40 -37.76
CA LEU A 124 -7.30 -3.85 -37.54
C LEU A 124 -8.51 -4.57 -38.14
N VAL A 125 -9.70 -3.98 -37.99
CA VAL A 125 -10.98 -4.41 -38.58
C VAL A 125 -11.80 -3.17 -38.96
N PRO A 126 -12.79 -3.26 -39.86
CA PRO A 126 -13.70 -2.15 -40.14
C PRO A 126 -14.48 -1.72 -38.89
N ASP A 127 -14.81 -0.43 -38.76
CA ASP A 127 -15.51 0.15 -37.60
C ASP A 127 -16.72 -0.65 -37.09
N ARG A 128 -17.55 -1.18 -38.00
CA ARG A 128 -18.76 -1.98 -37.66
C ARG A 128 -18.43 -3.29 -36.92
N ASP A 129 -17.20 -3.76 -37.04
CA ASP A 129 -16.67 -5.02 -36.50
C ASP A 129 -15.81 -4.76 -35.23
N LEU A 130 -15.71 -3.49 -34.76
CA LEU A 130 -15.20 -3.07 -33.45
C LEU A 130 -16.31 -3.11 -32.39
N VAL A 131 -16.10 -3.87 -31.31
CA VAL A 131 -17.04 -4.04 -30.19
C VAL A 131 -16.41 -3.51 -28.90
N GLY A 132 -16.98 -2.46 -28.30
CA GLY A 132 -16.56 -1.97 -27.00
C GLY A 132 -17.13 -2.83 -25.88
N LEU A 133 -16.30 -3.22 -24.91
CA LEU A 133 -16.72 -4.05 -23.77
C LEU A 133 -17.34 -3.25 -22.62
N GLY A 134 -17.07 -1.94 -22.54
CA GLY A 134 -17.54 -1.09 -21.43
C GLY A 134 -16.80 -1.34 -20.10
N ILE A 135 -15.59 -1.92 -20.18
CA ILE A 135 -14.71 -2.24 -19.06
C ILE A 135 -13.46 -1.37 -19.20
N GLY A 136 -12.99 -0.68 -18.16
CA GLY A 136 -11.75 0.11 -18.22
C GLY A 136 -10.50 -0.74 -18.42
N GLU A 137 -9.41 -0.13 -18.90
CA GLU A 137 -8.07 -0.76 -19.04
C GLU A 137 -7.36 -0.95 -17.68
N ASN A 138 -8.06 -1.48 -16.67
CA ASN A 138 -7.52 -1.76 -15.34
C ASN A 138 -8.13 -3.03 -14.73
N TYR A 139 -7.41 -3.61 -13.76
CA TYR A 139 -7.84 -4.84 -13.10
C TYR A 139 -9.13 -4.71 -12.29
N GLN A 140 -9.40 -3.58 -11.62
CA GLN A 140 -10.59 -3.43 -10.76
C GLN A 140 -11.88 -3.49 -11.58
N ASP A 141 -11.90 -2.87 -12.75
CA ASP A 141 -13.04 -2.93 -13.67
C ASP A 141 -13.17 -4.31 -14.32
N LEU A 142 -12.06 -4.98 -14.66
CA LEU A 142 -12.04 -6.36 -15.14
C LEU A 142 -12.58 -7.34 -14.08
N GLU A 143 -12.16 -7.24 -12.82
CA GLU A 143 -12.63 -8.08 -11.71
C GLU A 143 -14.13 -7.85 -11.42
N ARG A 144 -14.57 -6.58 -11.46
CA ARG A 144 -16.00 -6.22 -11.34
C ARG A 144 -16.83 -6.77 -12.49
N ALA A 145 -16.33 -6.68 -13.72
CA ALA A 145 -17.01 -7.19 -14.92
C ALA A 145 -17.01 -8.73 -14.98
N ALA A 146 -15.95 -9.38 -14.50
CA ALA A 146 -15.81 -10.82 -14.37
C ALA A 146 -16.71 -11.42 -13.27
N GLY A 147 -17.14 -10.60 -12.30
CA GLY A 147 -17.90 -11.04 -11.13
C GLY A 147 -17.07 -11.85 -10.13
N THR A 148 -15.74 -11.76 -10.19
CA THR A 148 -14.80 -12.52 -9.36
C THR A 148 -13.42 -11.86 -9.36
N GLY A 149 -12.67 -12.00 -8.25
CA GLY A 149 -11.29 -11.52 -8.15
C GLY A 149 -10.31 -12.40 -8.90
N ARG A 150 -9.18 -11.83 -9.36
CA ARG A 150 -8.19 -12.54 -10.20
C ARG A 150 -7.66 -13.82 -9.56
N THR A 151 -7.31 -13.74 -8.28
CA THR A 151 -6.77 -14.86 -7.48
C THR A 151 -7.75 -16.03 -7.37
N SER A 152 -9.05 -15.78 -7.53
CA SER A 152 -10.11 -16.81 -7.57
C SER A 152 -10.26 -17.50 -8.92
N ILE A 153 -9.69 -16.95 -10.01
CA ILE A 153 -9.72 -17.60 -11.33
C ILE A 153 -8.67 -18.72 -11.39
N THR A 154 -9.13 -19.94 -11.68
CA THR A 154 -8.30 -21.14 -11.73
C THR A 154 -7.29 -21.10 -12.87
N MET A 155 -6.02 -20.85 -12.53
CA MET A 155 -4.92 -20.82 -13.48
C MET A 155 -4.41 -22.23 -13.79
N SER A 156 -5.15 -22.97 -14.62
CA SER A 156 -4.77 -24.28 -15.18
C SER A 156 -4.80 -24.27 -16.70
N ARG A 157 -4.19 -25.28 -17.33
CA ARG A 157 -4.24 -25.44 -18.80
C ARG A 157 -5.68 -25.57 -19.32
N SER A 158 -6.52 -26.37 -18.64
CA SER A 158 -7.92 -26.54 -19.02
C SER A 158 -8.76 -25.28 -18.77
N GLY A 159 -8.45 -24.51 -17.73
CA GLY A 159 -9.02 -23.18 -17.50
C GLY A 159 -8.70 -22.23 -18.66
N LEU A 160 -7.44 -22.20 -19.13
CA LEU A 160 -7.04 -21.37 -20.25
C LEU A 160 -7.71 -21.77 -21.58
N ASP A 161 -7.74 -23.06 -21.94
CA ASP A 161 -8.43 -23.51 -23.17
C ASP A 161 -9.93 -23.18 -23.12
N GLN A 162 -10.59 -23.36 -21.97
CA GLN A 162 -11.98 -22.96 -21.79
C GLN A 162 -12.16 -21.44 -21.95
N ARG A 163 -11.30 -20.62 -21.34
CA ARG A 163 -11.35 -19.15 -21.48
C ARG A 163 -11.14 -18.71 -22.92
N VAL A 164 -10.19 -19.29 -23.66
CA VAL A 164 -9.98 -18.98 -25.08
C VAL A 164 -11.20 -19.37 -25.92
N ARG A 165 -11.87 -20.49 -25.62
CA ARG A 165 -13.15 -20.87 -26.26
C ARG A 165 -14.29 -19.92 -25.91
N ASP A 166 -14.38 -19.47 -24.66
CA ASP A 166 -15.36 -18.45 -24.25
C ASP A 166 -15.17 -17.14 -25.04
N LEU A 167 -13.92 -16.74 -25.31
CA LEU A 167 -13.60 -15.58 -26.15
C LEU A 167 -13.85 -15.81 -27.65
N LEU A 168 -13.96 -17.06 -28.13
CA LEU A 168 -14.21 -17.42 -29.53
C LEU A 168 -15.70 -17.50 -29.91
N LEU A 169 -16.62 -17.41 -28.94
CA LEU A 169 -18.06 -17.40 -29.17
C LEU A 169 -18.48 -16.25 -30.12
N ASP A 170 -19.48 -16.49 -30.99
CA ASP A 170 -19.95 -15.46 -31.93
C ASP A 170 -20.48 -14.17 -31.26
N SER A 171 -20.80 -14.23 -29.95
CA SER A 171 -20.98 -13.08 -29.06
C SER A 171 -20.67 -13.52 -27.61
N PRO A 172 -19.46 -13.25 -27.06
CA PRO A 172 -19.17 -13.51 -25.66
C PRO A 172 -19.90 -12.50 -24.76
N SER A 173 -20.29 -12.90 -23.55
CA SER A 173 -20.78 -11.95 -22.54
C SER A 173 -19.64 -11.10 -21.97
N THR A 174 -19.95 -9.92 -21.44
CA THR A 174 -18.96 -9.04 -20.78
C THR A 174 -18.18 -9.75 -19.67
N ALA A 175 -18.84 -10.65 -18.92
CA ALA A 175 -18.18 -11.44 -17.88
C ALA A 175 -17.24 -12.52 -18.45
N GLN A 176 -17.61 -13.20 -19.53
CA GLN A 176 -16.70 -14.13 -20.23
C GLN A 176 -15.51 -13.40 -20.85
N ALA A 177 -15.75 -12.23 -21.46
CA ALA A 177 -14.70 -11.38 -21.99
C ALA A 177 -13.73 -10.93 -20.88
N ALA A 178 -14.26 -10.45 -19.75
CA ALA A 178 -13.46 -10.05 -18.60
C ALA A 178 -12.64 -11.21 -18.00
N GLN A 179 -13.28 -12.36 -17.72
CA GLN A 179 -12.61 -13.55 -17.18
C GLN A 179 -11.52 -14.09 -18.13
N GLY A 180 -11.72 -13.99 -19.45
CA GLY A 180 -10.74 -14.38 -20.45
C GLY A 180 -9.57 -13.39 -20.56
N ILE A 181 -9.85 -12.09 -20.72
CA ILE A 181 -8.83 -11.04 -20.80
C ILE A 181 -7.98 -10.99 -19.53
N LEU A 182 -8.60 -11.13 -18.35
CA LEU A 182 -7.89 -11.08 -17.08
C LEU A 182 -6.93 -12.26 -16.92
N LEU A 183 -7.38 -13.51 -17.13
CA LEU A 183 -6.51 -14.68 -17.07
C LEU A 183 -5.38 -14.60 -18.11
N LEU A 184 -5.69 -14.11 -19.32
CA LEU A 184 -4.68 -13.88 -20.35
C LEU A 184 -3.67 -12.80 -19.97
N THR A 185 -4.07 -11.75 -19.26
CA THR A 185 -3.16 -10.69 -18.82
C THR A 185 -2.16 -11.26 -17.79
N GLU A 186 -2.62 -12.02 -16.81
CA GLU A 186 -1.74 -12.70 -15.85
C GLU A 186 -0.81 -13.73 -16.53
N MET A 187 -1.36 -14.61 -17.37
CA MET A 187 -0.61 -15.68 -18.03
C MET A 187 0.28 -15.23 -19.20
N ILE A 188 0.21 -13.96 -19.61
CA ILE A 188 0.98 -13.45 -20.76
C ILE A 188 1.72 -12.16 -20.42
N CYS A 189 1.03 -11.10 -19.98
CA CYS A 189 1.67 -9.82 -19.68
C CYS A 189 2.50 -9.92 -18.39
N GLU A 190 1.91 -10.40 -17.31
CA GLU A 190 2.61 -10.56 -16.02
C GLU A 190 3.66 -11.67 -16.09
N ALA A 191 3.33 -12.78 -16.75
CA ALA A 191 4.30 -13.81 -17.12
C ALA A 191 5.44 -13.30 -18.02
N THR A 192 5.24 -12.26 -18.83
CA THR A 192 6.34 -11.62 -19.60
C THR A 192 7.23 -10.78 -18.69
N ARG A 193 6.63 -10.01 -17.78
CA ARG A 193 7.32 -9.15 -16.82
C ARG A 193 8.18 -9.93 -15.83
N PHE A 194 7.71 -11.07 -15.34
CA PHE A 194 8.34 -11.84 -14.25
C PHE A 194 8.76 -13.26 -14.63
N TYR A 195 10.02 -13.62 -14.34
CA TYR A 195 10.46 -15.02 -14.33
C TYR A 195 9.64 -15.86 -13.36
N TYR A 196 9.35 -15.35 -12.15
CA TYR A 196 8.58 -16.05 -11.12
C TYR A 196 7.25 -16.57 -11.67
N ILE A 197 6.40 -15.66 -12.19
CA ILE A 197 5.08 -15.97 -12.75
C ILE A 197 5.18 -16.99 -13.89
N SER A 198 6.12 -16.79 -14.82
CA SER A 198 6.34 -17.75 -15.92
C SER A 198 6.80 -19.14 -15.47
N ARG A 199 7.50 -19.25 -14.33
CA ARG A 199 7.92 -20.55 -13.75
C ARG A 199 6.82 -21.21 -12.93
N ALA A 200 6.02 -20.44 -12.19
CA ALA A 200 4.86 -20.94 -11.45
C ALA A 200 3.86 -21.67 -12.37
N VAL A 201 3.44 -21.00 -13.45
CA VAL A 201 2.56 -21.60 -14.47
C VAL A 201 3.19 -22.86 -15.08
N HIS A 202 4.46 -22.80 -15.48
CA HIS A 202 5.17 -23.95 -16.03
C HIS A 202 5.24 -25.14 -15.06
N ALA A 203 5.51 -24.90 -13.78
CA ALA A 203 5.60 -25.94 -12.77
C ALA A 203 4.26 -26.64 -12.53
N ALA A 204 3.18 -25.88 -12.36
CA ALA A 204 1.82 -26.43 -12.25
C ALA A 204 1.42 -27.21 -13.51
N TRP A 205 1.68 -26.64 -14.70
CA TRP A 205 1.39 -27.30 -15.98
C TRP A 205 2.17 -28.60 -16.17
N SER A 206 3.44 -28.65 -15.75
CA SER A 206 4.27 -29.86 -15.75
C SER A 206 3.72 -30.96 -14.83
N GLN A 207 2.97 -30.58 -13.79
CA GLN A 207 2.33 -31.49 -12.83
C GLN A 207 0.85 -31.76 -13.16
N TYR A 208 0.33 -31.25 -14.29
CA TYR A 208 -1.08 -31.34 -14.70
C TYR A 208 -2.06 -30.68 -13.71
N THR A 209 -1.59 -29.72 -12.90
CA THR A 209 -2.38 -28.99 -11.87
C THR A 209 -2.71 -27.56 -12.29
N SER A 210 -3.51 -26.87 -11.47
CA SER A 210 -3.54 -25.40 -11.43
C SER A 210 -2.39 -24.87 -10.57
N VAL A 211 -2.00 -23.61 -10.79
CA VAL A 211 -1.24 -22.86 -9.78
C VAL A 211 -2.08 -22.78 -8.49
N ASP A 212 -1.44 -22.98 -7.34
CA ASP A 212 -2.08 -23.01 -6.02
C ASP A 212 -2.39 -21.60 -5.47
N ALA A 213 -3.20 -21.53 -4.41
CA ALA A 213 -3.70 -20.25 -3.89
C ALA A 213 -2.63 -19.34 -3.27
N ASP A 214 -1.52 -19.90 -2.74
CA ASP A 214 -0.46 -19.10 -2.14
C ASP A 214 0.51 -18.56 -3.20
N THR A 215 0.91 -19.41 -4.16
CA THR A 215 1.62 -18.96 -5.35
C THR A 215 0.80 -17.90 -6.10
N ARG A 216 -0.54 -18.02 -6.18
CA ARG A 216 -1.42 -17.00 -6.77
C ARG A 216 -1.45 -15.68 -5.97
N ARG A 217 -1.26 -15.72 -4.64
CA ARG A 217 -1.09 -14.53 -3.80
C ARG A 217 0.25 -13.85 -4.10
N GLN A 218 1.35 -14.62 -4.02
CA GLN A 218 2.72 -14.18 -4.36
C GLN A 218 2.80 -13.57 -5.78
N MET A 219 2.08 -14.12 -6.77
CA MET A 219 1.95 -13.54 -8.12
C MET A 219 1.26 -12.17 -8.09
N SER A 220 0.07 -12.06 -7.47
CA SER A 220 -0.67 -10.80 -7.33
C SER A 220 0.16 -9.70 -6.66
N ASP A 221 1.01 -10.06 -5.70
CA ASP A 221 1.87 -9.12 -4.99
C ASP A 221 2.96 -8.55 -5.91
N LEU A 222 3.57 -9.39 -6.76
CA LEU A 222 4.50 -8.96 -7.82
C LEU A 222 3.81 -8.07 -8.86
N GLU A 223 2.63 -8.48 -9.33
CA GLU A 223 1.84 -7.76 -10.35
C GLU A 223 1.54 -6.32 -9.92
N ARG A 224 1.06 -6.13 -8.68
CA ARG A 224 0.76 -4.81 -8.10
C ARG A 224 1.99 -3.91 -8.02
N ASN A 225 3.17 -4.50 -7.81
CA ASN A 225 4.40 -3.78 -7.51
C ASN A 225 5.39 -3.71 -8.68
N TRP A 226 5.08 -4.23 -9.88
CA TRP A 226 6.01 -4.28 -11.03
C TRP A 226 6.73 -2.97 -11.33
N GLN A 227 6.02 -1.84 -11.23
CA GLN A 227 6.59 -0.51 -11.40
C GLN A 227 7.58 -0.16 -10.29
N VAL A 228 7.24 -0.44 -9.02
CA VAL A 228 8.10 -0.22 -7.84
C VAL A 228 9.40 -1.03 -7.97
N ILE A 229 9.27 -2.32 -8.27
CA ILE A 229 10.39 -3.27 -8.39
C ILE A 229 11.31 -2.88 -9.56
N SER A 230 10.75 -2.45 -10.68
CA SER A 230 11.54 -1.96 -11.84
C SER A 230 12.27 -0.65 -11.52
N LEU A 231 11.62 0.27 -10.80
CA LEU A 231 12.20 1.56 -10.41
C LEU A 231 13.25 1.43 -9.30
N ASP A 232 13.14 0.46 -8.40
CA ASP A 232 14.14 0.18 -7.37
C ASP A 232 15.50 -0.21 -7.99
N ILE A 233 15.51 -1.22 -8.88
CA ILE A 233 16.72 -1.59 -9.64
C ILE A 233 17.24 -0.40 -10.45
N GLN A 234 16.37 0.41 -11.06
CA GLN A 234 16.78 1.61 -11.80
C GLN A 234 17.43 2.67 -10.88
N ARG A 235 16.89 2.90 -9.67
CA ARG A 235 17.39 3.86 -8.67
C ARG A 235 18.76 3.47 -8.12
N ARG A 236 19.00 2.16 -7.90
CA ARG A 236 20.30 1.63 -7.46
C ARG A 236 21.41 1.83 -8.52
N GLY A 237 21.05 2.16 -9.76
CA GLY A 237 22.00 2.49 -10.83
C GLY A 237 22.77 1.27 -11.37
N GLU A 238 22.28 0.07 -11.05
CA GLU A 238 23.03 -1.17 -11.21
C GLU A 238 22.56 -1.95 -12.44
N ASN A 239 23.49 -2.21 -13.35
CA ASN A 239 23.39 -3.42 -14.17
C ASN A 239 23.40 -4.62 -13.20
N PRO A 240 22.51 -5.62 -13.33
CA PRO A 240 22.62 -6.84 -12.55
C PRO A 240 23.99 -7.49 -12.79
N LEU A 241 24.78 -7.61 -11.71
CA LEU A 241 26.14 -8.11 -11.72
C LEU A 241 26.18 -9.65 -11.58
N PRO A 242 27.35 -10.30 -11.76
CA PRO A 242 27.55 -11.69 -11.36
C PRO A 242 27.31 -11.87 -9.85
N ALA A 243 26.90 -13.07 -9.43
CA ALA A 243 26.52 -13.38 -8.05
C ALA A 243 27.67 -13.35 -7.01
N ASP A 244 28.88 -12.99 -7.43
CA ASP A 244 30.10 -12.98 -6.60
C ASP A 244 30.39 -11.60 -5.97
N ASP A 245 29.63 -10.54 -6.32
CA ASP A 245 29.77 -9.20 -5.72
C ASP A 245 28.99 -9.12 -4.39
N ALA A 246 29.70 -9.37 -3.29
CA ALA A 246 29.15 -9.59 -1.95
C ALA A 246 28.62 -8.32 -1.23
N ARG A 247 28.05 -7.36 -1.98
CA ARG A 247 27.39 -6.19 -1.39
C ARG A 247 26.00 -6.54 -0.89
N THR A 248 25.81 -6.47 0.43
CA THR A 248 24.49 -6.51 1.07
C THR A 248 23.78 -5.18 0.87
N TYR A 249 22.50 -5.26 0.51
CA TYR A 249 21.59 -4.12 0.37
C TYR A 249 20.39 -4.32 1.31
N PRO A 250 19.58 -3.27 1.57
CA PRO A 250 18.26 -3.47 2.15
C PRO A 250 17.46 -4.48 1.31
N PRO A 251 16.82 -5.49 1.94
CA PRO A 251 15.87 -6.37 1.28
C PRO A 251 14.75 -5.58 0.60
N LEU A 252 14.20 -6.10 -0.49
CA LEU A 252 12.98 -5.60 -1.10
C LEU A 252 11.86 -6.58 -0.80
N THR A 253 10.92 -6.20 0.07
CA THR A 253 9.71 -6.99 0.35
C THR A 253 8.61 -6.61 -0.63
N VAL A 254 7.91 -7.62 -1.16
CA VAL A 254 6.80 -7.47 -2.11
C VAL A 254 5.67 -8.40 -1.70
N GLY A 255 4.77 -7.90 -0.85
CA GLY A 255 3.77 -8.74 -0.20
C GLY A 255 4.45 -9.86 0.59
N THR A 256 4.12 -11.11 0.30
CA THR A 256 4.72 -12.28 0.96
C THR A 256 6.11 -12.69 0.43
N LEU A 257 6.67 -11.97 -0.56
CA LEU A 257 8.00 -12.26 -1.13
C LEU A 257 9.08 -11.28 -0.65
N THR A 258 10.04 -11.76 0.15
CA THR A 258 11.22 -10.98 0.54
C THR A 258 12.43 -11.31 -0.33
N PHE A 259 12.92 -10.33 -1.09
CA PHE A 259 14.16 -10.44 -1.87
C PHE A 259 15.33 -9.87 -1.08
N THR A 260 16.24 -10.72 -0.58
CA THR A 260 17.31 -10.28 0.35
C THR A 260 18.43 -9.51 -0.34
N THR A 261 18.47 -9.53 -1.67
CA THR A 261 19.47 -8.85 -2.49
C THR A 261 18.86 -8.34 -3.80
N VAL A 262 19.46 -7.30 -4.39
CA VAL A 262 19.12 -6.81 -5.74
C VAL A 262 19.21 -7.93 -6.80
N PHE A 263 20.06 -8.93 -6.58
CA PHE A 263 20.16 -10.14 -7.40
C PHE A 263 18.90 -10.99 -7.40
N GLU A 264 18.22 -11.12 -6.26
CA GLU A 264 17.00 -11.91 -6.15
C GLU A 264 15.80 -11.18 -6.76
N VAL A 265 15.76 -9.85 -6.62
CA VAL A 265 14.84 -8.98 -7.35
C VAL A 265 15.04 -9.13 -8.88
N ALA A 266 16.28 -9.03 -9.35
CA ALA A 266 16.64 -9.21 -10.75
C ALA A 266 16.48 -10.65 -11.26
N ALA A 267 16.49 -11.65 -10.37
CA ALA A 267 16.21 -13.05 -10.72
C ALA A 267 14.70 -13.34 -10.88
N ALA A 268 13.86 -12.54 -10.22
CA ALA A 268 12.40 -12.57 -10.33
C ALA A 268 11.89 -11.74 -11.53
N LEU A 269 12.51 -10.60 -11.85
CA LEU A 269 12.17 -9.76 -13.01
C LEU A 269 12.79 -10.26 -14.33
N ALA A 270 12.03 -10.15 -15.42
CA ALA A 270 12.47 -10.46 -16.77
C ALA A 270 12.37 -9.26 -17.73
N VAL A 271 11.36 -8.40 -17.55
CA VAL A 271 11.22 -7.12 -18.26
C VAL A 271 10.94 -6.02 -17.25
N MET A 272 11.80 -5.00 -17.24
CA MET A 272 11.67 -3.80 -16.43
C MET A 272 10.86 -2.73 -17.15
N TYR A 273 9.99 -2.06 -16.41
CA TYR A 273 9.47 -0.76 -16.81
C TYR A 273 10.53 0.31 -16.52
N LEU A 274 11.07 0.95 -17.57
CA LEU A 274 12.00 2.06 -17.43
C LEU A 274 11.39 3.31 -18.04
N LYS A 275 11.25 4.37 -17.25
CA LYS A 275 10.95 5.70 -17.81
C LYS A 275 12.24 6.27 -18.41
N THR A 276 12.27 6.45 -19.72
CA THR A 276 13.48 6.95 -20.40
C THR A 276 13.73 8.42 -20.14
N GLY A 277 15.02 8.74 -19.99
CA GLY A 277 15.47 10.07 -19.68
C GLY A 277 15.42 11.00 -20.90
N SER A 278 14.40 11.84 -20.96
CA SER A 278 14.72 13.26 -21.08
C SER A 278 15.59 13.64 -19.87
N ALA A 279 16.58 14.53 -20.08
CA ALA A 279 17.35 15.08 -18.97
C ALA A 279 16.43 16.01 -18.13
N GLY A 280 15.69 15.41 -17.21
CA GLY A 280 14.70 16.04 -16.34
C GLY A 280 13.24 15.83 -16.75
N ARG A 281 12.38 15.93 -15.72
CA ARG A 281 10.94 16.29 -15.74
C ARG A 281 9.94 15.26 -16.29
N SER A 282 9.35 14.46 -15.40
CA SER A 282 7.93 14.03 -15.32
C SER A 282 7.73 12.79 -14.42
N GLY A 283 8.63 12.52 -13.48
CA GLY A 283 8.69 11.29 -12.67
C GLY A 283 7.74 11.24 -11.46
N TYR A 284 6.65 12.00 -11.44
CA TYR A 284 5.86 12.24 -10.23
C TYR A 284 4.41 11.78 -10.35
N ALA A 285 4.08 10.73 -9.58
CA ALA A 285 2.71 10.26 -9.37
C ALA A 285 2.51 9.40 -8.11
N ASP A 286 3.38 8.40 -7.86
CA ASP A 286 2.95 7.18 -7.12
C ASP A 286 3.76 6.79 -5.86
N ALA A 287 4.77 7.55 -5.43
CA ALA A 287 5.72 7.10 -4.38
C ALA A 287 5.53 7.76 -3.00
N THR A 288 4.40 8.42 -2.76
CA THR A 288 4.00 8.94 -1.44
C THR A 288 3.18 7.97 -0.61
N VAL A 289 2.85 6.80 -1.18
CA VAL A 289 2.08 5.72 -0.54
C VAL A 289 3.00 4.56 -0.10
N LEU A 290 4.30 4.65 -0.43
CA LEU A 290 5.24 3.51 -0.43
C LEU A 290 6.62 3.84 0.16
N ALA A 291 6.67 4.48 1.32
CA ALA A 291 7.63 4.03 2.36
C ALA A 291 6.95 3.70 3.71
N ALA A 292 5.62 3.86 3.83
CA ALA A 292 4.83 3.46 4.99
C ALA A 292 4.61 1.94 5.15
N ALA A 293 5.05 1.10 4.19
CA ALA A 293 4.59 -0.29 4.02
C ALA A 293 5.73 -1.33 4.04
N ASP A 294 6.59 -1.27 5.05
CA ASP A 294 7.72 -2.20 5.25
C ASP A 294 7.35 -3.40 6.15
N ASP A 295 6.13 -3.44 6.70
CA ASP A 295 5.67 -4.38 7.73
C ASP A 295 4.19 -4.80 7.54
N GLY A 296 3.67 -4.70 6.30
CA GLY A 296 2.25 -4.93 5.96
C GLY A 296 1.25 -3.89 6.50
N ASP A 297 1.64 -3.18 7.56
CA ASP A 297 0.85 -2.18 8.28
C ASP A 297 1.44 -0.77 8.10
N ILE A 298 0.55 0.22 7.97
CA ILE A 298 0.92 1.62 7.80
C ILE A 298 1.58 2.13 9.09
N ARG A 299 2.84 2.59 9.00
CA ARG A 299 3.50 3.29 10.11
C ARG A 299 2.83 4.65 10.35
N TYR A 300 2.51 4.97 11.61
CA TYR A 300 1.76 6.17 11.98
C TYR A 300 2.58 7.06 12.95
N PRO A 301 2.27 8.38 13.05
CA PRO A 301 1.20 9.10 12.36
C PRO A 301 1.67 9.64 11.00
N VAL A 302 1.20 9.04 9.90
CA VAL A 302 1.23 9.70 8.58
C VAL A 302 0.43 10.98 8.68
N ILE A 303 1.00 12.07 8.17
CA ILE A 303 0.31 13.35 8.03
C ILE A 303 0.04 13.53 6.54
N ASP A 304 -1.23 13.45 6.14
CA ASP A 304 -1.70 13.53 4.75
C ASP A 304 -1.79 14.98 4.24
N ALA A 305 -1.88 15.94 5.16
CA ALA A 305 -1.71 17.35 4.88
C ALA A 305 -1.37 18.13 6.16
N ALA A 306 -0.60 19.20 6.01
CA ALA A 306 -0.26 20.13 7.07
C ALA A 306 -0.44 21.57 6.55
N VAL A 307 -0.95 22.49 7.37
CA VAL A 307 -1.12 23.89 6.95
C VAL A 307 -1.08 24.88 8.10
N ASN A 308 -0.36 25.99 7.92
CA ASN A 308 -0.40 27.13 8.83
C ASN A 308 -1.71 27.90 8.68
N LEU A 309 -2.36 28.29 9.78
CA LEU A 309 -3.52 29.19 9.70
C LEU A 309 -3.13 30.63 9.37
N ARG A 310 -1.90 31.03 9.73
CA ARG A 310 -1.26 32.33 9.43
C ARG A 310 0.26 32.21 9.36
N ASP A 311 0.90 33.24 8.85
CA ASP A 311 2.35 33.34 8.64
C ASP A 311 3.18 33.37 9.93
N SER A 312 2.61 33.93 11.00
CA SER A 312 3.20 34.02 12.34
C SER A 312 2.61 33.04 13.36
N ASP A 313 1.56 32.29 12.99
CA ASP A 313 0.88 31.40 13.93
C ASP A 313 1.68 30.13 14.18
N ASN A 314 1.98 29.89 15.46
CA ASN A 314 2.40 28.56 15.93
C ASN A 314 1.23 27.55 15.89
N ALA A 315 0.00 28.02 15.66
CA ALA A 315 -1.18 27.19 15.46
C ALA A 315 -1.26 26.68 14.01
N VAL A 316 -1.15 25.37 13.85
CA VAL A 316 -1.18 24.68 12.55
C VAL A 316 -2.27 23.62 12.56
N VAL A 317 -2.75 23.26 11.37
CA VAL A 317 -3.72 22.18 11.17
C VAL A 317 -3.02 21.00 10.53
N PHE A 318 -3.22 19.82 11.10
CA PHE A 318 -2.85 18.53 10.51
C PHE A 318 -4.10 17.76 10.09
N PHE A 319 -3.98 17.00 9.00
CA PHE A 319 -4.99 16.06 8.51
C PHE A 319 -4.38 14.66 8.42
N GLN A 320 -5.18 13.66 8.72
CA GLN A 320 -4.81 12.24 8.66
C GLN A 320 -6.10 11.43 8.47
N ALA A 321 -6.18 10.62 7.42
CA ALA A 321 -7.41 10.00 6.95
C ALA A 321 -8.56 11.05 6.90
N ASN A 322 -9.72 10.75 7.49
CA ASN A 322 -10.86 11.66 7.59
C ASN A 322 -10.82 12.58 8.83
N GLU A 323 -9.69 12.68 9.52
CA GLU A 323 -9.52 13.44 10.75
C GLU A 323 -8.77 14.77 10.54
N ILE A 324 -9.02 15.70 11.47
CA ILE A 324 -8.36 17.00 11.57
C ILE A 324 -7.93 17.27 13.01
N MET A 325 -6.73 17.81 13.17
CA MET A 325 -6.12 18.21 14.46
C MET A 325 -5.66 19.65 14.38
N LEU A 326 -5.93 20.44 15.42
CA LEU A 326 -5.30 21.74 15.66
C LEU A 326 -4.13 21.55 16.62
N TYR A 327 -2.96 22.06 16.26
CA TYR A 327 -1.70 21.79 16.96
C TYR A 327 -0.92 23.08 17.21
N ASP A 328 -0.23 23.17 18.36
CA ASP A 328 0.68 24.28 18.68
C ASP A 328 2.14 23.84 18.60
N VAL A 329 2.81 24.27 17.53
CA VAL A 329 4.21 23.91 17.23
C VAL A 329 5.21 24.54 18.22
N SER A 330 4.80 25.57 18.98
CA SER A 330 5.63 26.17 20.03
C SER A 330 5.49 25.52 21.40
N LYS A 331 4.42 24.74 21.61
CA LYS A 331 4.17 23.99 22.84
C LYS A 331 4.34 22.48 22.68
N ASP A 332 4.54 22.00 21.46
CA ASP A 332 4.59 20.56 21.12
C ASP A 332 3.33 19.82 21.62
N THR A 333 2.14 20.30 21.23
CA THR A 333 0.87 19.77 21.77
C THR A 333 -0.31 19.93 20.83
N ILE A 334 -1.20 18.94 20.80
CA ILE A 334 -2.53 19.05 20.18
C ILE A 334 -3.38 19.99 21.05
N LEU A 335 -3.99 21.02 20.44
CA LEU A 335 -4.92 21.93 21.08
C LEU A 335 -6.37 21.43 20.99
N VAL A 336 -6.74 20.83 19.85
CA VAL A 336 -8.06 20.23 19.60
C VAL A 336 -7.89 19.05 18.65
N GLY A 337 -8.50 17.92 18.99
CA GLY A 337 -8.59 16.74 18.12
C GLY A 337 -7.84 15.51 18.65
N PRO A 338 -7.77 14.43 17.84
CA PRO A 338 -8.36 14.31 16.51
C PRO A 338 -9.89 14.34 16.52
N LEU A 339 -10.48 14.82 15.42
CA LEU A 339 -11.92 14.88 15.19
C LEU A 339 -12.21 14.67 13.69
N PRO A 340 -13.37 14.13 13.30
CA PRO A 340 -13.75 14.05 11.89
C PRO A 340 -13.79 15.42 11.21
N ILE A 341 -13.28 15.54 9.99
CA ILE A 341 -13.26 16.78 9.20
C ILE A 341 -14.69 17.34 9.02
N SER A 342 -15.66 16.46 8.75
CA SER A 342 -17.08 16.82 8.61
C SER A 342 -17.74 17.33 9.90
N TYR A 343 -17.17 17.04 11.08
CA TYR A 343 -17.64 17.59 12.36
C TYR A 343 -16.97 18.93 12.67
N SER A 344 -15.65 19.00 12.51
CA SER A 344 -14.85 20.20 12.79
C SER A 344 -15.12 21.33 11.79
N TRP A 345 -15.26 21.00 10.51
CA TRP A 345 -15.44 21.91 9.36
C TRP A 345 -16.71 21.51 8.56
N PRO A 346 -17.92 21.78 9.08
CA PRO A 346 -19.17 21.20 8.54
C PRO A 346 -19.49 21.52 7.08
N ALA A 347 -18.96 22.61 6.53
CA ALA A 347 -19.16 22.95 5.12
C ALA A 347 -18.43 22.02 4.13
N LEU A 348 -17.55 21.12 4.60
CA LEU A 348 -16.98 20.04 3.78
C LEU A 348 -17.82 18.76 3.80
N ALA A 349 -18.81 18.63 4.69
CA ALA A 349 -19.62 17.43 4.82
C ALA A 349 -20.42 17.14 3.52
N GLY A 350 -20.37 15.90 3.05
CA GLY A 350 -20.97 15.51 1.76
C GLY A 350 -20.13 15.89 0.53
N THR A 351 -18.89 16.36 0.72
CA THR A 351 -17.86 16.43 -0.33
C THR A 351 -16.75 15.44 -0.03
N ASP A 352 -16.00 15.02 -1.06
CA ASP A 352 -14.87 14.10 -0.92
C ASP A 352 -13.86 14.52 0.17
N PHE A 353 -13.73 15.83 0.45
CA PHE A 353 -12.85 16.40 1.48
C PHE A 353 -13.27 16.07 2.92
N ALA A 354 -14.52 15.64 3.14
CA ALA A 354 -14.96 15.09 4.44
C ALA A 354 -14.21 13.81 4.81
N ASP A 355 -13.77 13.05 3.80
CA ASP A 355 -13.08 11.77 3.93
C ASP A 355 -11.56 11.93 3.85
N GLY A 356 -11.04 13.16 4.02
CA GLY A 356 -9.61 13.49 4.09
C GLY A 356 -9.11 14.52 3.07
N VAL A 357 -7.89 15.01 3.30
CA VAL A 357 -7.23 16.06 2.49
C VAL A 357 -5.82 15.57 2.15
N SER A 358 -5.46 15.50 0.86
CA SER A 358 -4.15 14.99 0.40
C SER A 358 -3.08 16.06 0.22
N ALA A 359 -3.47 17.34 0.30
CA ALA A 359 -2.55 18.47 0.47
C ALA A 359 -3.34 19.69 0.93
N ALA A 360 -2.72 20.56 1.72
CA ALA A 360 -3.31 21.83 2.14
C ALA A 360 -2.25 22.94 2.13
N THR A 361 -2.63 24.16 1.79
CA THR A 361 -1.73 25.33 1.97
C THR A 361 -2.53 26.61 2.22
N ALA A 362 -1.95 27.53 2.98
CA ALA A 362 -2.44 28.89 3.09
C ALA A 362 -2.26 29.63 1.75
N ILE A 363 -3.19 30.53 1.44
CA ILE A 363 -3.07 31.48 0.34
C ILE A 363 -2.14 32.62 0.78
N PRO A 364 -1.03 32.92 0.06
CA PRO A 364 -0.14 34.02 0.41
C PRO A 364 -0.88 35.35 0.55
N GLY A 365 -0.64 36.06 1.66
CA GLY A 365 -1.28 37.35 1.96
C GLY A 365 -2.75 37.27 2.40
N ALA A 366 -3.34 36.09 2.60
CA ALA A 366 -4.71 35.94 3.09
C ALA A 366 -4.79 35.23 4.45
N THR A 367 -5.44 35.86 5.42
CA THR A 367 -5.63 35.31 6.77
C THR A 367 -6.57 34.10 6.74
N ALA A 368 -6.13 32.96 7.29
CA ALA A 368 -6.94 31.76 7.53
C ALA A 368 -7.75 31.26 6.31
N THR A 369 -7.29 31.56 5.09
CA THR A 369 -7.90 31.13 3.84
C THR A 369 -6.98 30.16 3.13
N LEU A 370 -7.50 28.98 2.83
CA LEU A 370 -6.71 27.80 2.49
C LEU A 370 -7.10 27.29 1.10
N TRP A 371 -6.15 26.72 0.37
CA TRP A 371 -6.44 25.70 -0.63
C TRP A 371 -6.31 24.32 0.01
N LEU A 372 -7.31 23.46 -0.20
CA LEU A 372 -7.28 22.04 0.16
C LEU A 372 -7.40 21.23 -1.14
N PHE A 373 -6.66 20.14 -1.26
CA PHE A 373 -6.63 19.26 -2.41
C PHE A 373 -7.00 17.83 -2.01
N ARG A 374 -7.65 17.10 -2.94
CA ARG A 374 -7.93 15.66 -2.82
C ARG A 374 -8.18 15.09 -4.21
N GLY A 375 -7.37 14.13 -4.64
CA GLY A 375 -7.45 13.62 -6.01
C GLY A 375 -7.28 14.75 -7.04
N SER A 376 -8.06 14.71 -8.12
CA SER A 376 -8.04 15.73 -9.16
C SER A 376 -8.66 17.06 -8.75
N LYS A 377 -9.16 17.19 -7.51
CA LYS A 377 -9.99 18.32 -7.07
C LYS A 377 -9.32 19.20 -6.02
N TYR A 378 -9.75 20.45 -5.99
CA TYR A 378 -9.43 21.40 -4.94
C TYR A 378 -10.67 22.20 -4.47
N VAL A 379 -10.57 22.73 -3.26
CA VAL A 379 -11.45 23.80 -2.74
C VAL A 379 -10.61 24.98 -2.25
N ARG A 380 -11.20 26.17 -2.27
CA ARG A 380 -10.75 27.30 -1.44
C ARG A 380 -11.67 27.40 -0.23
N TYR A 381 -11.11 27.30 0.97
CA TYR A 381 -11.84 27.22 2.23
C TYR A 381 -11.48 28.40 3.16
N SER A 382 -12.48 28.99 3.83
CA SER A 382 -12.27 29.95 4.91
C SER A 382 -12.37 29.23 6.26
N ALA A 383 -11.27 29.14 7.00
CA ALA A 383 -11.28 28.56 8.35
C ALA A 383 -11.91 29.51 9.39
N THR A 384 -11.95 30.82 9.11
CA THR A 384 -12.66 31.81 9.94
C THR A 384 -14.17 31.67 9.79
N ASP A 385 -14.68 31.63 8.57
CA ASP A 385 -16.12 31.49 8.30
C ASP A 385 -16.60 30.04 8.46
N GLN A 386 -15.67 29.08 8.35
CA GLN A 386 -15.92 27.64 8.23
C GLN A 386 -16.80 27.33 7.01
N SER A 387 -16.39 27.82 5.84
CA SER A 387 -17.15 27.73 4.59
C SER A 387 -16.26 27.52 3.35
N ILE A 388 -16.81 26.82 2.34
CA ILE A 388 -16.21 26.74 1.01
C ILE A 388 -16.45 28.06 0.27
N LEU A 389 -15.37 28.74 -0.12
CA LEU A 389 -15.40 29.97 -0.91
C LEU A 389 -15.36 29.69 -2.42
N VAL A 390 -14.73 28.58 -2.84
CA VAL A 390 -14.68 28.09 -4.24
C VAL A 390 -14.58 26.57 -4.23
N GLY A 391 -15.35 25.90 -5.08
CA GLY A 391 -15.24 24.47 -5.34
C GLY A 391 -16.32 23.62 -4.65
N PRO A 392 -16.17 22.27 -4.66
CA PRO A 392 -15.11 21.51 -5.34
C PRO A 392 -14.99 21.82 -6.84
N LYS A 393 -13.75 21.85 -7.34
CA LYS A 393 -13.42 22.03 -8.76
C LYS A 393 -12.22 21.16 -9.13
N GLU A 394 -12.12 20.75 -10.38
CA GLU A 394 -10.92 20.11 -10.91
C GLU A 394 -9.72 21.09 -10.88
N ILE A 395 -8.55 20.58 -10.50
CA ILE A 395 -7.28 21.32 -10.48
C ILE A 395 -6.94 21.84 -11.88
N TYR A 396 -7.24 21.04 -12.91
CA TYR A 396 -7.12 21.42 -14.32
C TYR A 396 -7.83 22.75 -14.67
N ASP A 397 -8.93 23.10 -14.00
CA ASP A 397 -9.67 24.36 -14.24
C ASP A 397 -9.29 25.49 -13.28
N GLY A 398 -8.76 25.15 -12.10
CA GLY A 398 -8.34 26.14 -11.10
C GLY A 398 -6.90 26.64 -11.25
N TRP A 399 -6.02 25.81 -11.82
CA TRP A 399 -4.57 25.99 -11.81
C TRP A 399 -4.02 25.82 -13.24
N PRO A 400 -4.29 26.77 -14.16
CA PRO A 400 -4.01 26.60 -15.58
C PRO A 400 -2.52 26.36 -15.89
N GLY A 401 -1.59 26.79 -15.02
CA GLY A 401 -0.16 26.49 -15.13
C GLY A 401 0.23 25.02 -14.95
N LEU A 402 -0.66 24.18 -14.39
CA LEU A 402 -0.43 22.73 -14.21
C LEU A 402 -0.90 21.89 -15.42
N ARG A 403 -1.59 22.49 -16.41
CA ARG A 403 -2.17 21.77 -17.55
C ARG A 403 -1.09 21.05 -18.38
N GLY A 404 -1.32 19.77 -18.66
CA GLY A 404 -0.34 18.91 -19.33
C GLY A 404 0.75 18.35 -18.41
N THR A 405 0.65 18.57 -17.09
CA THR A 405 1.46 17.88 -16.07
C THR A 405 0.57 16.94 -15.24
N ALA A 406 1.20 15.98 -14.55
CA ALA A 406 0.52 15.05 -13.64
C ALA A 406 -0.16 15.73 -12.44
N PHE A 407 0.17 16.98 -12.11
CA PHE A 407 -0.34 17.67 -10.90
C PHE A 407 -1.82 18.05 -10.98
N VAL A 408 -2.50 17.75 -12.10
CA VAL A 408 -3.96 17.93 -12.22
C VAL A 408 -4.76 16.72 -11.73
N ASP A 409 -4.15 15.54 -11.60
CA ASP A 409 -4.86 14.31 -11.16
C ASP A 409 -4.73 14.04 -9.65
N TYR A 410 -3.65 14.53 -9.02
CA TYR A 410 -3.37 14.38 -7.60
C TYR A 410 -2.30 15.39 -7.15
N ILE A 411 -2.34 15.78 -5.87
CA ILE A 411 -1.27 16.52 -5.19
C ILE A 411 -1.12 15.90 -3.79
N ASP A 412 0.13 15.58 -3.44
CA ASP A 412 0.52 14.83 -2.23
C ASP A 412 1.06 15.71 -1.10
N ALA A 413 1.55 16.91 -1.42
CA ALA A 413 1.79 17.96 -0.44
C ALA A 413 1.75 19.33 -1.11
N ALA A 414 1.43 20.36 -0.34
CA ALA A 414 1.44 21.75 -0.79
C ALA A 414 2.02 22.63 0.32
N VAL A 415 2.79 23.65 -0.02
CA VAL A 415 3.21 24.69 0.92
C VAL A 415 3.46 25.99 0.17
N LYS A 416 2.94 27.11 0.69
CA LYS A 416 3.31 28.45 0.25
C LYS A 416 4.84 28.62 0.29
N ASP A 417 5.39 29.43 -0.61
CA ASP A 417 6.83 29.61 -0.70
C ASP A 417 7.41 30.14 0.63
N PRO A 418 8.28 29.39 1.33
CA PRO A 418 8.81 29.79 2.63
C PRO A 418 9.64 31.08 2.61
N SER A 419 10.06 31.57 1.44
CA SER A 419 10.69 32.88 1.29
C SER A 419 9.73 34.06 1.47
N GLY A 420 8.41 33.83 1.37
CA GLY A 420 7.37 34.88 1.37
C GLY A 420 7.00 35.41 -0.02
N ALA A 421 7.50 34.79 -1.09
CA ALA A 421 7.05 35.10 -2.45
C ALA A 421 5.60 34.65 -2.71
N ASN A 422 4.92 35.26 -3.68
CA ASN A 422 3.55 34.92 -4.08
C ASN A 422 3.51 33.62 -4.92
N ALA A 423 3.88 32.51 -4.30
CA ALA A 423 4.08 31.22 -4.95
C ALA A 423 3.78 30.05 -4.00
N VAL A 424 3.64 28.85 -4.58
CA VAL A 424 3.37 27.61 -3.86
C VAL A 424 4.27 26.50 -4.41
N TYR A 425 4.89 25.71 -3.54
CA TYR A 425 5.48 24.42 -3.89
C TYR A 425 4.41 23.33 -3.78
N LEU A 426 4.22 22.56 -4.83
CA LEU A 426 3.31 21.40 -4.86
C LEU A 426 4.13 20.15 -5.19
N PHE A 427 3.85 19.05 -4.49
CA PHE A 427 4.54 17.77 -4.60
C PHE A 427 3.57 16.68 -5.07
N ARG A 428 4.03 15.69 -5.85
CA ARG A 428 3.23 14.50 -6.24
C ARG A 428 4.02 13.18 -6.36
N GLY A 429 4.29 12.43 -5.28
CA GLY A 429 5.15 11.23 -5.37
C GLY A 429 6.64 11.54 -5.53
N PRO A 430 7.44 10.78 -6.32
CA PRO A 430 8.90 10.84 -6.29
C PRO A 430 9.51 11.91 -7.20
N GLU A 431 8.66 12.91 -7.60
CA GLU A 431 8.63 15.68 -8.40
C GLU A 431 7.99 16.95 -7.59
N VAL A 432 8.72 18.07 -7.48
CA VAL A 432 8.14 19.37 -7.06
C VAL A 432 7.91 20.33 -8.25
N VAL A 433 6.75 20.99 -8.28
CA VAL A 433 6.51 22.22 -9.06
C VAL A 433 6.49 23.43 -8.14
N ARG A 434 7.11 24.54 -8.54
CA ARG A 434 6.88 25.84 -7.90
C ARG A 434 5.93 26.66 -8.79
N TYR A 435 4.68 26.77 -8.37
CA TYR A 435 3.63 27.54 -9.04
C TYR A 435 3.73 29.03 -8.65
N ASN A 436 3.71 29.93 -9.64
CA ASN A 436 3.70 31.38 -9.44
C ASN A 436 2.26 31.90 -9.55
N LEU A 437 1.76 32.52 -8.47
CA LEU A 437 0.38 33.01 -8.38
C LEU A 437 0.20 34.40 -9.03
N ASP A 438 1.29 35.10 -9.37
CA ASP A 438 1.21 36.39 -10.06
C ASP A 438 0.81 36.26 -11.55
N ASN A 439 1.02 35.08 -12.15
CA ASN A 439 0.90 34.89 -13.59
C ASN A 439 0.54 33.46 -14.05
N ASP A 440 0.16 32.57 -13.15
CA ASP A 440 -0.21 31.17 -13.43
C ASP A 440 0.86 30.36 -14.19
N THR A 441 2.15 30.61 -13.93
CA THR A 441 3.26 29.84 -14.54
C THR A 441 3.95 28.92 -13.54
N ILE A 442 4.57 27.82 -14.01
CA ILE A 442 5.32 26.89 -13.17
C ILE A 442 6.83 26.89 -13.45
N THR A 443 7.62 26.88 -12.37
CA THR A 443 9.00 26.36 -12.40
C THR A 443 8.95 24.90 -11.99
N GLY A 444 8.73 24.01 -12.96
CA GLY A 444 8.64 22.58 -12.72
C GLY A 444 8.12 21.81 -13.93
N PRO A 445 7.76 20.52 -13.77
CA PRO A 445 8.06 19.70 -12.59
C PRO A 445 9.56 19.36 -12.52
N SER A 446 10.27 19.62 -11.41
CA SER A 446 11.66 19.13 -11.21
C SER A 446 11.76 18.09 -10.09
N LEU A 447 12.66 17.10 -10.22
CA LEU A 447 12.92 16.16 -9.13
C LEU A 447 13.36 16.89 -7.86
N ILE A 448 12.95 16.45 -6.67
CA ILE A 448 13.37 16.99 -5.36
C ILE A 448 14.89 16.99 -5.27
N THR A 449 15.56 15.90 -5.66
CA THR A 449 17.03 15.82 -5.75
C THR A 449 17.68 16.89 -6.65
N ASN A 450 16.91 17.55 -7.55
CA ASN A 450 17.37 18.65 -8.40
C ASN A 450 16.81 20.03 -8.01
N ALA A 451 15.77 20.08 -7.17
CA ALA A 451 14.98 21.29 -6.85
C ALA A 451 15.06 21.70 -5.38
N LEU A 452 15.40 20.75 -4.50
CA LEU A 452 15.72 20.93 -3.09
C LEU A 452 17.07 20.20 -2.82
N PRO A 453 18.20 20.76 -3.29
CA PRO A 453 19.51 20.13 -3.12
C PRO A 453 19.89 19.96 -1.64
N GLY A 454 20.73 18.96 -1.33
CA GLY A 454 21.04 18.56 0.05
C GLY A 454 20.06 17.53 0.62
N LEU A 455 19.01 17.12 -0.11
CA LEU A 455 18.12 16.02 0.26
C LEU A 455 18.51 14.67 -0.38
N GLU A 456 19.57 14.61 -1.20
CA GLU A 456 19.89 13.48 -2.08
C GLU A 456 20.23 12.16 -1.36
N GLN A 457 20.40 12.18 -0.04
CA GLN A 457 20.68 11.02 0.82
C GLN A 457 19.55 10.75 1.81
N THR A 458 18.32 11.20 1.50
CA THR A 458 17.12 11.04 2.33
C THR A 458 15.96 10.52 1.48
N ASP A 459 15.10 9.65 2.02
CA ASP A 459 13.95 9.10 1.28
C ASP A 459 12.90 10.14 0.87
N PHE A 460 13.03 11.38 1.35
CA PHE A 460 12.26 12.53 0.87
C PHE A 460 12.48 12.84 -0.63
N VAL A 461 13.55 12.35 -1.27
CA VAL A 461 13.65 12.38 -2.75
C VAL A 461 12.61 11.49 -3.45
N HIS A 462 11.97 10.58 -2.72
CA HIS A 462 10.87 9.74 -3.20
C HIS A 462 9.48 10.32 -2.88
N GLY A 463 9.40 11.51 -2.29
CA GLY A 463 8.16 12.26 -2.14
C GLY A 463 7.87 12.72 -0.72
N VAL A 464 6.81 13.53 -0.59
CA VAL A 464 6.44 14.26 0.62
C VAL A 464 4.93 14.11 0.82
N SER A 465 4.50 13.60 1.97
CA SER A 465 3.09 13.37 2.37
C SER A 465 2.45 14.62 2.99
N ALA A 466 3.26 15.51 3.58
CA ALA A 466 2.81 16.85 3.96
C ALA A 466 3.98 17.84 4.03
N ALA A 467 3.70 19.13 3.86
CA ALA A 467 4.69 20.19 3.94
C ALA A 467 4.15 21.39 4.74
N LEU A 468 4.97 21.96 5.63
CA LEU A 468 4.55 23.02 6.55
C LEU A 468 5.64 24.10 6.67
N ALA A 469 5.31 25.35 6.36
CA ALA A 469 6.25 26.46 6.52
C ALA A 469 6.52 26.70 8.02
N CYS A 470 7.78 26.89 8.41
CA CYS A 470 8.15 27.05 9.81
C CYS A 470 7.77 28.45 10.35
N PRO A 471 6.83 28.57 11.32
CA PRO A 471 6.46 29.87 11.90
C PRO A 471 7.68 30.61 12.45
N GLY A 472 7.83 31.87 12.06
CA GLY A 472 8.96 32.71 12.46
C GLY A 472 10.31 32.41 11.79
N PHE A 473 10.41 31.41 10.90
CA PHE A 473 11.67 31.05 10.22
C PHE A 473 11.55 31.13 8.70
N GLN A 474 11.89 32.29 8.14
CA GLN A 474 11.92 32.50 6.69
C GLN A 474 12.83 31.47 5.98
N ASN A 475 12.40 31.06 4.78
CA ASN A 475 13.00 30.03 3.94
C ASN A 475 13.00 28.62 4.55
N GLN A 476 12.29 28.35 5.66
CA GLN A 476 12.32 27.02 6.30
C GLN A 476 10.97 26.31 6.25
N VAL A 477 11.05 25.00 6.05
CA VAL A 477 9.91 24.10 5.86
C VAL A 477 10.16 22.79 6.62
N TRP A 478 9.14 22.27 7.27
CA TRP A 478 9.08 20.85 7.63
C TRP A 478 8.48 20.08 6.48
N LEU A 479 9.16 19.02 6.08
CA LEU A 479 8.63 18.02 5.16
C LEU A 479 8.33 16.78 5.99
N PHE A 480 7.16 16.18 5.76
CA PHE A 480 6.72 14.92 6.35
C PHE A 480 6.62 13.87 5.24
N ARG A 481 7.03 12.64 5.54
CA ARG A 481 6.98 11.50 4.63
C ARG A 481 6.70 10.26 5.46
N ASP A 482 5.61 9.57 5.18
CA ASP A 482 5.23 8.34 5.87
C ASP A 482 5.27 8.58 7.42
N ASP A 483 6.07 7.85 8.22
CA ASP A 483 6.23 8.10 9.67
C ASP A 483 7.35 9.08 10.07
N GLU A 484 8.08 9.65 9.10
CA GLU A 484 9.22 10.54 9.33
C GLU A 484 8.96 12.02 9.01
N TYR A 485 9.80 12.88 9.57
CA TYR A 485 9.92 14.28 9.17
C TYR A 485 11.37 14.76 9.13
N LEU A 486 11.62 15.80 8.32
CA LEU A 486 12.84 16.59 8.37
C LEU A 486 12.52 18.09 8.42
N ARG A 487 13.52 18.93 8.71
CA ARG A 487 13.42 20.39 8.55
C ARG A 487 14.48 20.87 7.58
N TYR A 488 14.07 21.55 6.51
CA TYR A 488 14.92 21.98 5.40
C TYR A 488 14.87 23.50 5.22
N ASN A 489 15.93 24.09 4.66
CA ASN A 489 15.99 25.50 4.27
C ASN A 489 16.11 25.64 2.74
N THR A 490 15.12 26.29 2.13
CA THR A 490 14.97 26.48 0.68
C THR A 490 15.87 27.55 0.07
N TYR A 491 16.61 28.31 0.88
CA TYR A 491 17.50 29.38 0.41
C TYR A 491 18.97 28.92 0.32
N ASP A 492 19.54 28.37 1.40
CA ASP A 492 20.91 27.84 1.39
C ASP A 492 20.99 26.35 1.02
N CYS A 493 19.85 25.69 0.80
CA CYS A 493 19.73 24.29 0.38
C CYS A 493 20.42 23.34 1.36
N GLN A 494 19.95 23.38 2.61
CA GLN A 494 20.55 22.67 3.74
C GLN A 494 19.48 22.12 4.68
N ILE A 495 19.71 20.91 5.17
CA ILE A 495 18.95 20.33 6.28
C ILE A 495 19.28 21.09 7.59
N ARG A 496 18.29 21.16 8.48
CA ARG A 496 18.33 21.80 9.81
C ARG A 496 17.98 20.83 10.93
N ILE A 497 17.16 19.83 10.62
CA ILE A 497 16.86 18.67 11.46
C ILE A 497 16.83 17.50 10.47
N GLU A 498 17.75 16.55 10.66
CA GLU A 498 17.84 15.31 9.86
C GLU A 498 16.54 14.50 9.94
N PRO A 499 16.27 13.61 8.96
CA PRO A 499 15.17 12.65 9.02
C PRO A 499 15.16 11.88 10.35
N LYS A 500 13.95 11.75 10.90
CA LYS A 500 13.63 10.90 12.07
C LYS A 500 12.12 10.72 12.21
N PRO A 501 11.65 9.73 12.99
CA PRO A 501 10.23 9.54 13.26
C PRO A 501 9.54 10.78 13.84
N ILE A 502 8.31 11.03 13.38
CA ILE A 502 7.44 12.13 13.81
C ILE A 502 7.22 12.05 15.33
N ALA A 503 6.92 10.86 15.86
CA ALA A 503 6.75 10.62 17.29
C ALA A 503 8.01 10.92 18.14
N ALA A 504 9.21 11.00 17.55
CA ALA A 504 10.46 11.40 18.20
C ALA A 504 10.82 12.90 18.05
N GLY A 505 9.96 13.69 17.41
CA GLY A 505 10.17 15.14 17.22
C GLY A 505 8.95 16.03 17.42
N TRP A 506 7.77 15.42 17.51
CA TRP A 506 6.47 16.03 17.73
C TRP A 506 5.80 15.25 18.86
N SER A 507 6.33 15.40 20.10
CA SER A 507 5.92 14.57 21.24
C SER A 507 4.43 14.74 21.58
N GLY A 508 3.84 15.90 21.25
CA GLY A 508 2.41 16.15 21.33
C GLY A 508 1.53 15.25 20.46
N LEU A 509 2.10 14.54 19.48
CA LEU A 509 1.41 13.55 18.64
C LEU A 509 1.56 12.10 19.17
N GLN A 510 2.38 11.82 20.18
CA GLN A 510 2.64 10.45 20.64
C GLN A 510 1.37 9.71 21.10
N ASN A 511 0.42 10.40 21.73
CA ASN A 511 -0.84 9.79 22.16
C ASN A 511 -1.79 9.47 20.97
N LYS A 512 -1.57 10.05 19.79
CA LYS A 512 -2.37 9.79 18.57
C LYS A 512 -2.15 8.36 18.05
N LEU A 513 -0.92 7.85 18.17
CA LEU A 513 -0.54 6.46 17.85
C LEU A 513 -1.58 5.45 18.38
N PHE A 514 -1.94 5.59 19.65
CA PHE A 514 -2.82 4.69 20.39
C PHE A 514 -4.32 4.95 20.17
N VAL A 515 -4.70 6.03 19.47
CA VAL A 515 -6.05 6.22 18.92
C VAL A 515 -6.18 5.48 17.59
N ASP A 516 -5.12 5.49 16.79
CA ASP A 516 -5.11 4.94 15.44
C ASP A 516 -5.09 3.42 15.42
N ARG A 517 -4.33 2.81 16.35
CA ARG A 517 -4.31 1.36 16.56
C ARG A 517 -3.65 1.00 17.90
N ILE A 518 -3.87 -0.23 18.35
CA ILE A 518 -3.08 -0.90 19.37
C ILE A 518 -2.59 -2.21 18.75
N ASP A 519 -1.28 -2.41 18.64
CA ASP A 519 -0.65 -3.61 18.04
C ASP A 519 -0.52 -4.76 19.05
N ALA A 520 -0.46 -4.47 20.34
CA ALA A 520 -0.53 -5.51 21.38
C ALA A 520 -1.01 -4.94 22.71
N ALA A 521 -1.56 -5.81 23.55
CA ALA A 521 -2.02 -5.48 24.90
C ALA A 521 -1.53 -6.56 25.90
N LEU A 522 -0.80 -6.16 26.95
CA LEU A 522 -0.35 -7.06 28.02
C LEU A 522 -0.89 -6.56 29.38
N PRO A 523 -1.63 -7.36 30.15
CA PRO A 523 -2.03 -7.00 31.51
C PRO A 523 -0.82 -7.07 32.46
N HIS A 524 -0.79 -6.18 33.47
CA HIS A 524 0.32 -6.13 34.43
C HIS A 524 0.30 -7.34 35.38
N PRO A 525 1.44 -8.05 35.56
CA PRO A 525 1.49 -9.37 36.19
C PRO A 525 0.96 -9.41 37.64
N THR A 526 1.07 -8.28 38.33
CA THR A 526 0.73 -8.08 39.74
C THR A 526 -0.25 -6.93 40.01
N ALA A 527 -0.73 -6.23 38.98
CA ALA A 527 -1.61 -5.07 39.13
C ALA A 527 -2.77 -5.12 38.13
N ASN A 528 -3.83 -5.87 38.49
CA ASN A 528 -4.92 -6.30 37.60
C ASN A 528 -5.55 -5.19 36.72
N ASP A 529 -5.53 -3.93 37.18
CA ASP A 529 -6.16 -2.79 36.51
C ASP A 529 -5.23 -2.05 35.54
N GLU A 530 -3.94 -2.40 35.51
CA GLU A 530 -2.91 -1.82 34.64
C GLU A 530 -2.70 -2.69 33.40
N ILE A 531 -2.69 -2.06 32.23
CA ILE A 531 -2.44 -2.71 30.92
C ILE A 531 -1.34 -1.93 30.21
N TRP A 532 -0.33 -2.62 29.68
CA TRP A 532 0.55 -2.03 28.67
C TRP A 532 -0.09 -2.18 27.29
N PHE A 533 -0.19 -1.06 26.57
CA PHE A 533 -0.52 -1.05 25.15
C PHE A 533 0.75 -0.74 24.37
N PHE A 534 0.97 -1.48 23.28
CA PHE A 534 2.10 -1.31 22.36
C PHE A 534 1.58 -0.83 21.00
N ARG A 535 2.36 0.02 20.33
CA ARG A 535 2.09 0.50 18.98
C ARG A 535 3.40 0.97 18.35
N ASP A 536 3.79 0.38 17.22
CA ASP A 536 5.11 0.55 16.62
C ASP A 536 6.22 0.39 17.69
N GLY A 537 7.28 1.21 17.64
CA GLY A 537 8.40 1.17 18.60
C GLY A 537 8.09 1.79 19.96
N TYR A 538 6.81 1.98 20.30
CA TYR A 538 6.34 2.69 21.49
C TYR A 538 5.38 1.84 22.33
N TYR A 539 5.31 2.15 23.62
CA TYR A 539 4.29 1.64 24.52
C TYR A 539 3.80 2.75 25.46
N LEU A 540 2.63 2.55 26.05
CA LEU A 540 2.17 3.27 27.24
C LEU A 540 1.65 2.29 28.28
N ARG A 541 1.45 2.74 29.52
CA ARG A 541 0.68 1.96 30.51
C ARG A 541 -0.61 2.69 30.86
N PHE A 542 -1.69 1.94 30.95
CA PHE A 542 -3.05 2.44 31.07
C PHE A 542 -3.75 1.81 32.26
N ASN A 543 -4.37 2.64 33.10
CA ASN A 543 -5.23 2.16 34.18
C ASN A 543 -6.67 2.04 33.69
N ALA A 544 -7.12 0.80 33.44
CA ALA A 544 -8.42 0.49 32.86
C ALA A 544 -9.61 0.84 33.78
N THR A 545 -9.41 0.82 35.11
CA THR A 545 -10.47 1.15 36.08
C THR A 545 -10.71 2.65 36.20
N ASN A 546 -9.64 3.45 36.18
CA ASN A 546 -9.73 4.91 36.28
C ASN A 546 -9.85 5.60 34.90
N ASN A 547 -9.67 4.86 33.81
CA ASN A 547 -9.65 5.35 32.43
C ASN A 547 -8.65 6.50 32.23
N VAL A 548 -7.37 6.23 32.52
CA VAL A 548 -6.26 7.19 32.38
C VAL A 548 -4.96 6.51 31.97
N ILE A 549 -4.12 7.22 31.23
CA ILE A 549 -2.70 6.88 31.05
C ILE A 549 -2.00 6.96 32.42
N SER A 550 -1.41 5.86 32.89
CA SER A 550 -0.68 5.74 34.16
C SER A 550 0.84 5.76 33.99
N HIS A 551 1.33 5.57 32.76
CA HIS A 551 2.70 5.84 32.32
C HIS A 551 2.62 6.37 30.90
N VAL A 552 3.26 7.51 30.63
CA VAL A 552 3.25 8.20 29.33
C VAL A 552 3.77 7.31 28.20
N VAL A 553 3.55 7.74 26.95
CA VAL A 553 4.14 7.08 25.79
C VAL A 553 5.67 7.16 25.88
N THR A 554 6.31 6.00 25.78
CA THR A 554 7.76 5.82 25.94
C THR A 554 8.24 4.83 24.86
N PRO A 555 9.44 5.01 24.25
CA PRO A 555 9.99 4.01 23.34
C PRO A 555 10.20 2.66 24.03
N ILE A 556 9.96 1.56 23.33
CA ILE A 556 10.14 0.20 23.90
C ILE A 556 11.61 -0.01 24.31
N ALA A 557 12.57 0.46 23.49
CA ALA A 557 14.02 0.44 23.80
C ALA A 557 14.45 1.29 25.02
N GLU A 558 13.55 2.11 25.57
CA GLU A 558 13.76 2.91 26.78
C GLU A 558 13.02 2.35 28.00
N GLY A 559 11.80 1.83 27.83
CA GLY A 559 11.03 1.23 28.94
C GLY A 559 11.33 -0.23 29.26
N TRP A 560 11.77 -1.01 28.27
CA TRP A 560 11.98 -2.46 28.36
C TRP A 560 13.45 -2.76 28.05
N GLN A 561 14.36 -2.56 29.03
CA GLN A 561 15.80 -2.61 28.75
C GLN A 561 16.28 -4.01 28.35
N GLY A 562 15.61 -5.08 28.80
CA GLY A 562 15.88 -6.44 28.35
C GLY A 562 15.61 -6.69 26.87
N LEU A 563 14.71 -5.93 26.22
CA LEU A 563 14.48 -6.01 24.77
C LEU A 563 15.54 -5.28 23.94
N LYS A 564 16.38 -4.43 24.54
CA LYS A 564 17.30 -3.53 23.83
C LYS A 564 18.36 -4.21 22.96
N ALA A 565 18.66 -5.48 23.21
CA ALA A 565 19.53 -6.32 22.37
C ALA A 565 18.80 -6.99 21.19
N HIS A 566 17.47 -6.85 21.13
CA HIS A 566 16.56 -7.58 20.24
C HIS A 566 15.79 -6.58 19.36
N GLY A 567 16.53 -5.91 18.47
CA GLY A 567 16.09 -4.71 17.74
C GLY A 567 14.68 -4.78 17.17
N GLU A 568 14.31 -5.89 16.53
CA GLU A 568 12.96 -6.12 15.97
C GLU A 568 11.84 -5.93 17.02
N PHE A 569 11.98 -6.55 18.20
CA PHE A 569 11.05 -6.42 19.33
C PHE A 569 11.08 -5.05 20.03
N THR A 570 11.98 -4.15 19.61
CA THR A 570 11.95 -2.73 19.99
C THR A 570 11.42 -1.81 18.88
N ARG A 571 11.23 -2.33 17.66
CA ARG A 571 10.51 -1.65 16.57
C ARG A 571 9.02 -1.96 16.59
N ARG A 572 8.61 -3.15 17.02
CA ARG A 572 7.20 -3.54 17.16
C ARG A 572 7.02 -4.76 18.07
N ILE A 573 5.80 -4.95 18.57
CA ILE A 573 5.30 -6.20 19.16
C ILE A 573 3.90 -6.40 18.59
N ASP A 574 3.71 -7.46 17.81
CA ASP A 574 2.49 -7.71 17.01
C ASP A 574 1.46 -8.53 17.79
N ALA A 575 1.91 -9.24 18.85
CA ALA A 575 1.04 -9.80 19.86
C ALA A 575 1.78 -9.98 21.18
N ALA A 576 1.04 -9.90 22.28
CA ALA A 576 1.54 -10.18 23.62
C ALA A 576 0.61 -11.19 24.32
N LEU A 577 1.17 -12.21 24.95
CA LEU A 577 0.44 -13.24 25.68
C LEU A 577 1.08 -13.46 27.05
N GLU A 578 0.39 -13.10 28.13
CA GLU A 578 0.85 -13.46 29.49
C GLU A 578 0.96 -14.99 29.65
N ASN A 579 1.91 -15.46 30.44
CA ASN A 579 2.06 -16.88 30.76
C ASN A 579 1.21 -17.23 32.00
N PRO A 580 0.10 -18.00 31.87
CA PRO A 580 -0.76 -18.30 33.02
C PRO A 580 -0.09 -19.22 34.06
N GLN A 581 0.97 -19.94 33.68
CA GLN A 581 1.73 -20.84 34.54
C GLN A 581 2.84 -20.11 35.33
N ASN A 582 3.40 -19.04 34.76
CA ASN A 582 4.29 -18.13 35.49
C ASN A 582 3.93 -16.66 35.19
N ARG A 583 3.24 -16.03 36.15
CA ARG A 583 2.69 -14.68 35.98
C ARG A 583 3.72 -13.60 35.72
N THR A 584 4.99 -13.76 36.09
CA THR A 584 6.03 -12.76 35.75
C THR A 584 6.39 -12.76 34.28
N GLN A 585 5.97 -13.78 33.51
CA GLN A 585 6.41 -13.98 32.13
C GLN A 585 5.31 -13.72 31.11
N ALA A 586 5.75 -13.35 29.91
CA ALA A 586 4.92 -13.21 28.73
C ALA A 586 5.65 -13.77 27.50
N TRP A 587 4.88 -14.11 26.47
CA TRP A 587 5.39 -14.27 25.12
C TRP A 587 5.10 -12.99 24.33
N PHE A 588 6.13 -12.48 23.65
CA PHE A 588 5.98 -11.44 22.65
C PHE A 588 6.22 -12.05 21.28
N PHE A 589 5.40 -11.67 20.31
CA PHE A 589 5.47 -12.10 18.92
C PHE A 589 5.79 -10.88 18.05
N HIS A 590 6.61 -11.09 17.01
CA HIS A 590 6.82 -10.09 15.96
C HIS A 590 7.27 -10.80 14.66
N GLY A 591 6.54 -10.57 13.57
CA GLY A 591 6.65 -11.29 12.32
C GLY A 591 6.65 -12.81 12.54
N HIS A 592 7.61 -13.51 11.93
CA HIS A 592 7.77 -14.95 12.08
C HIS A 592 8.45 -15.40 13.38
N SER A 593 8.74 -14.48 14.30
CA SER A 593 9.50 -14.73 15.52
C SER A 593 8.68 -14.53 16.79
N TYR A 594 9.09 -15.20 17.86
CA TYR A 594 8.63 -14.91 19.21
C TYR A 594 9.78 -15.00 20.22
N LEU A 595 9.58 -14.41 21.40
CA LEU A 595 10.43 -14.60 22.57
C LEU A 595 9.59 -14.78 23.84
N THR A 596 10.20 -15.33 24.88
CA THR A 596 9.67 -15.37 26.24
C THR A 596 10.40 -14.31 27.07
N TYR A 597 9.65 -13.36 27.64
CA TYR A 597 10.14 -12.27 28.47
C TYR A 597 9.77 -12.50 29.93
N ASP A 598 10.61 -12.05 30.87
CA ASP A 598 10.24 -11.87 32.27
C ASP A 598 10.11 -10.37 32.56
N VAL A 599 8.89 -9.97 32.89
CA VAL A 599 8.42 -8.59 33.02
C VAL A 599 8.85 -7.96 34.35
N GLU A 600 9.04 -8.77 35.40
CA GLU A 600 9.52 -8.26 36.70
C GLU A 600 11.06 -8.20 36.75
N ALA A 601 11.75 -9.09 36.03
CA ALA A 601 13.20 -9.08 35.89
C ALA A 601 13.72 -8.21 34.71
N ASP A 602 12.83 -7.62 33.91
CA ASP A 602 13.11 -6.84 32.68
C ASP A 602 14.13 -7.53 31.76
N SER A 603 13.88 -8.79 31.40
CA SER A 603 14.85 -9.62 30.65
C SER A 603 14.23 -10.68 29.73
N VAL A 604 14.88 -10.98 28.61
CA VAL A 604 14.52 -12.11 27.74
C VAL A 604 14.96 -13.42 28.40
N VAL A 605 14.00 -14.30 28.65
CA VAL A 605 14.20 -15.65 29.21
C VAL A 605 14.63 -16.63 28.12
N ARG A 606 14.05 -16.51 26.93
CA ARG A 606 14.34 -17.35 25.76
C ARG A 606 13.92 -16.66 24.46
N GLY A 607 14.82 -16.56 23.49
CA GLY A 607 14.51 -16.10 22.13
C GLY A 607 15.49 -15.04 21.60
N PRO A 608 15.25 -14.53 20.38
CA PRO A 608 14.14 -14.88 19.49
C PRO A 608 14.23 -16.31 18.96
N LEU A 609 13.09 -16.91 18.66
CA LEU A 609 12.95 -18.20 17.97
C LEU A 609 11.85 -18.07 16.92
N LEU A 610 11.90 -18.87 15.86
CA LEU A 610 10.79 -18.96 14.91
C LEU A 610 9.54 -19.50 15.61
N ILE A 611 8.37 -19.00 15.19
CA ILE A 611 7.08 -19.45 15.73
C ILE A 611 6.88 -20.95 15.45
N GLU A 612 7.24 -21.43 14.26
CA GLU A 612 7.14 -22.86 13.90
C GLU A 612 8.02 -23.80 14.75
N ASP A 613 9.21 -23.36 15.17
CA ASP A 613 10.10 -24.11 16.07
C ASP A 613 9.57 -24.16 17.51
N GLY A 614 8.89 -23.09 17.95
CA GLY A 614 8.44 -22.92 19.33
C GLY A 614 7.03 -23.41 19.63
N TRP A 615 6.14 -23.33 18.64
CA TRP A 615 4.70 -23.53 18.78
C TRP A 615 4.24 -24.63 17.82
N ALA A 616 4.42 -25.87 18.26
CA ALA A 616 4.27 -27.04 17.41
C ALA A 616 2.87 -27.13 16.77
N GLY A 617 2.87 -27.22 15.43
CA GLY A 617 1.65 -27.28 14.61
C GLY A 617 1.14 -25.92 14.11
N LEU A 618 1.66 -24.78 14.58
CA LEU A 618 1.21 -23.47 14.06
C LEU A 618 1.61 -23.26 12.59
N GLY A 619 2.85 -23.56 12.20
CA GLY A 619 3.28 -23.49 10.80
C GLY A 619 2.43 -24.38 9.87
N SER A 620 2.07 -25.60 10.32
CA SER A 620 1.15 -26.50 9.59
C SER A 620 -0.30 -26.02 9.56
N ALA A 621 -0.69 -25.09 10.42
CA ALA A 621 -1.98 -24.41 10.42
C ALA A 621 -1.98 -23.10 9.61
N GLY A 622 -0.85 -22.70 9.02
CA GLY A 622 -0.69 -21.40 8.37
C GLY A 622 -0.55 -20.22 9.34
N PHE A 623 -0.27 -20.50 10.61
CA PHE A 623 -0.04 -19.49 11.66
C PHE A 623 1.46 -19.23 11.79
N ASP A 624 2.01 -18.57 10.78
CA ASP A 624 3.43 -18.19 10.68
C ASP A 624 3.76 -16.84 11.34
N HIS A 625 2.75 -16.03 11.67
CA HIS A 625 2.79 -14.82 12.51
C HIS A 625 1.47 -14.73 13.32
N ILE A 626 1.38 -13.81 14.28
CA ILE A 626 0.24 -13.69 15.21
C ILE A 626 -0.15 -12.21 15.36
N ASP A 627 -1.40 -11.87 15.02
CA ASP A 627 -1.96 -10.50 15.14
C ASP A 627 -2.53 -10.20 16.53
N ALA A 628 -2.97 -11.22 17.26
CA ALA A 628 -3.38 -11.07 18.66
C ALA A 628 -3.35 -12.41 19.39
N ALA A 629 -3.18 -12.34 20.70
CA ALA A 629 -3.20 -13.51 21.57
C ALA A 629 -3.86 -13.18 22.91
N VAL A 630 -4.64 -14.10 23.48
CA VAL A 630 -5.22 -13.93 24.84
C VAL A 630 -5.49 -15.29 25.50
N PRO A 631 -5.24 -15.46 26.82
CA PRO A 631 -5.55 -16.73 27.50
C PRO A 631 -7.06 -16.95 27.57
N VAL A 632 -7.50 -18.20 27.40
CA VAL A 632 -8.92 -18.56 27.45
C VAL A 632 -9.44 -18.44 28.89
N PRO A 633 -10.45 -17.60 29.19
CA PRO A 633 -10.99 -17.50 30.53
C PRO A 633 -11.58 -18.83 31.02
N GLY A 634 -11.25 -19.20 32.26
CA GLY A 634 -11.60 -20.52 32.82
C GLY A 634 -10.84 -21.71 32.21
N SER A 635 -9.82 -21.49 31.37
CA SER A 635 -8.95 -22.55 30.82
C SER A 635 -7.50 -22.07 30.74
N PRO A 636 -6.78 -21.99 31.88
CA PRO A 636 -5.45 -21.38 31.96
C PRO A 636 -4.35 -22.14 31.19
N ASP A 637 -4.59 -23.38 30.82
CA ASP A 637 -3.70 -24.18 29.96
C ASP A 637 -3.82 -23.82 28.46
N ASP A 638 -4.75 -22.95 28.08
CA ASP A 638 -5.08 -22.65 26.67
C ASP A 638 -5.09 -21.14 26.36
N ALA A 639 -4.76 -20.80 25.11
CA ALA A 639 -4.89 -19.46 24.56
C ALA A 639 -5.69 -19.47 23.24
N TRP A 640 -6.34 -18.34 22.92
CA TRP A 640 -6.73 -18.02 21.56
C TRP A 640 -5.61 -17.22 20.90
N LEU A 641 -5.28 -17.60 19.66
CA LEU A 641 -4.37 -16.86 18.78
C LEU A 641 -5.15 -16.45 17.52
N PHE A 642 -4.90 -15.25 17.02
CA PHE A 642 -5.54 -14.65 15.85
C PHE A 642 -4.50 -14.28 14.79
N LYS A 643 -4.90 -14.34 13.52
CA LYS A 643 -4.07 -14.03 12.35
C LYS A 643 -4.98 -13.86 11.13
N ASP A 644 -4.82 -12.78 10.37
CA ASP A 644 -5.71 -12.45 9.24
C ASP A 644 -7.20 -12.53 9.68
N ASP A 645 -8.06 -13.10 8.82
CA ASP A 645 -9.46 -13.38 9.09
C ASP A 645 -9.69 -14.58 10.04
N GLN A 646 -8.64 -15.11 10.68
CA GLN A 646 -8.64 -16.44 11.31
C GLN A 646 -8.27 -16.44 12.79
N TYR A 647 -8.72 -17.49 13.47
CA TYR A 647 -8.33 -17.79 14.83
C TYR A 647 -8.12 -19.29 15.05
N LEU A 648 -7.43 -19.61 16.14
CA LEU A 648 -7.33 -20.94 16.71
C LEU A 648 -7.32 -20.92 18.23
N ARG A 649 -7.55 -22.08 18.86
CA ARG A 649 -7.31 -22.35 20.28
C ARG A 649 -6.12 -23.30 20.38
N TYR A 650 -5.10 -22.92 21.14
CA TYR A 650 -3.85 -23.67 21.32
C TYR A 650 -3.66 -24.06 22.79
N SER A 651 -3.18 -25.26 23.06
CA SER A 651 -2.82 -25.69 24.42
C SER A 651 -1.36 -25.35 24.72
N LEU A 652 -1.15 -24.44 25.67
CA LEU A 652 0.17 -24.03 26.17
C LEU A 652 0.89 -25.19 26.88
N THR A 653 0.14 -26.03 27.58
CA THR A 653 0.68 -27.11 28.43
C THR A 653 1.02 -28.37 27.63
N SER A 654 0.33 -28.61 26.52
CA SER A 654 0.51 -29.79 25.67
C SER A 654 0.93 -29.49 24.24
N SER A 655 1.35 -28.24 23.98
CA SER A 655 1.96 -27.72 22.76
C SER A 655 1.34 -28.20 21.45
N HIS A 656 0.02 -27.99 21.27
CA HIS A 656 -0.66 -28.26 20.00
C HIS A 656 -1.94 -27.43 19.82
N VAL A 657 -2.38 -27.31 18.56
CA VAL A 657 -3.66 -26.72 18.17
C VAL A 657 -4.82 -27.65 18.60
N LEU A 658 -5.73 -27.12 19.42
CA LEU A 658 -6.94 -27.82 19.89
C LEU A 658 -8.13 -27.60 18.95
N ILE A 659 -8.27 -26.39 18.42
CA ILE A 659 -9.34 -25.98 17.50
C ILE A 659 -8.76 -24.98 16.52
N GLY A 660 -8.91 -25.21 15.21
CA GLY A 660 -8.48 -24.26 14.18
C GLY A 660 -7.60 -24.91 13.11
N PRO A 661 -7.14 -24.12 12.12
CA PRO A 661 -7.53 -22.73 11.88
C PRO A 661 -9.01 -22.62 11.46
N LYS A 662 -9.66 -21.49 11.76
CA LYS A 662 -11.04 -21.18 11.37
C LYS A 662 -11.21 -19.67 11.15
N PRO A 663 -12.10 -19.24 10.24
CA PRO A 663 -12.50 -17.84 10.16
C PRO A 663 -13.07 -17.33 11.50
N ILE A 664 -12.76 -16.09 11.87
CA ILE A 664 -13.24 -15.48 13.12
C ILE A 664 -14.77 -15.45 13.13
N GLU A 665 -15.41 -15.05 12.03
CA GLU A 665 -16.87 -15.09 11.90
C GLU A 665 -17.50 -16.48 12.12
N ALA A 666 -16.76 -17.58 11.90
CA ALA A 666 -17.26 -18.93 12.12
C ALA A 666 -17.23 -19.34 13.62
N GLY A 667 -16.38 -18.71 14.42
CA GLY A 667 -16.16 -19.03 15.84
C GLY A 667 -16.65 -17.99 16.85
N TRP A 668 -16.84 -16.74 16.42
CA TRP A 668 -17.18 -15.57 17.23
C TRP A 668 -18.39 -14.90 16.60
N ALA A 669 -19.59 -15.48 16.76
CA ALA A 669 -20.73 -15.13 15.91
C ALA A 669 -21.24 -13.70 16.13
N GLY A 670 -20.98 -13.12 17.30
CA GLY A 670 -21.27 -11.72 17.63
C GLY A 670 -20.36 -10.69 16.94
N LEU A 671 -19.27 -11.10 16.29
CA LEU A 671 -18.39 -10.22 15.50
C LEU A 671 -18.79 -10.13 14.01
N ARG A 672 -19.74 -10.96 13.56
CA ARG A 672 -20.16 -11.04 12.15
C ARG A 672 -20.62 -9.71 11.57
N GLY A 673 -20.11 -9.35 10.40
CA GLY A 673 -20.42 -8.09 9.74
C GLY A 673 -19.77 -6.86 10.39
N THR A 674 -18.70 -7.07 11.17
CA THR A 674 -17.83 -6.01 11.71
C THR A 674 -16.38 -6.31 11.32
N GLY A 675 -15.51 -5.30 11.26
CA GLY A 675 -14.08 -5.49 10.93
C GLY A 675 -13.32 -6.43 11.88
N PHE A 676 -13.85 -6.67 13.08
CA PHE A 676 -13.32 -7.68 14.02
C PHE A 676 -13.49 -9.12 13.54
N ALA A 677 -14.26 -9.36 12.47
CA ALA A 677 -14.29 -10.65 11.77
C ALA A 677 -13.21 -10.77 10.68
N GLU A 678 -12.55 -9.67 10.31
CA GLU A 678 -11.54 -9.57 9.25
C GLU A 678 -10.10 -9.49 9.80
N ARG A 679 -9.91 -8.86 10.98
CA ARG A 679 -8.66 -8.90 11.78
C ARG A 679 -8.92 -8.48 13.23
N ILE A 680 -8.15 -9.01 14.17
CA ILE A 680 -8.09 -8.55 15.58
C ILE A 680 -6.62 -8.25 15.90
N ASP A 681 -6.32 -7.01 16.25
CA ASP A 681 -4.96 -6.47 16.41
C ASP A 681 -4.47 -6.49 17.86
N ALA A 682 -5.39 -6.56 18.82
CA ALA A 682 -5.04 -6.80 20.22
C ALA A 682 -6.23 -7.39 20.97
N ALA A 683 -5.94 -8.24 21.95
CA ALA A 683 -6.93 -8.84 22.82
C ALA A 683 -6.42 -8.87 24.27
N VAL A 684 -7.25 -8.44 25.23
CA VAL A 684 -6.92 -8.48 26.66
C VAL A 684 -8.16 -8.76 27.49
N ARG A 685 -8.02 -9.48 28.60
CA ARG A 685 -9.16 -9.75 29.50
C ARG A 685 -9.72 -8.46 30.08
N TYR A 686 -11.03 -8.40 30.25
CA TYR A 686 -11.67 -7.33 31.02
C TYR A 686 -11.48 -7.57 32.52
N THR A 687 -11.30 -6.50 33.29
CA THR A 687 -11.16 -6.50 34.76
C THR A 687 -12.47 -6.77 35.52
N GLY A 688 -13.59 -6.87 34.81
CA GLY A 688 -14.91 -7.20 35.35
C GLY A 688 -15.22 -8.71 35.29
N PRO A 689 -16.34 -9.13 34.67
CA PRO A 689 -16.66 -10.55 34.51
C PRO A 689 -15.58 -11.29 33.70
N GLU A 690 -15.15 -12.46 34.18
CA GLU A 690 -14.13 -13.29 33.52
C GLU A 690 -14.52 -13.71 32.10
N SER A 691 -15.82 -13.78 31.78
CA SER A 691 -16.34 -14.06 30.43
C SER A 691 -16.05 -12.98 29.39
N GLN A 692 -15.43 -11.86 29.76
CA GLN A 692 -15.34 -10.67 28.90
C GLN A 692 -13.92 -10.30 28.49
N LEU A 693 -13.78 -9.90 27.23
CA LEU A 693 -12.54 -9.45 26.61
C LEU A 693 -12.72 -8.03 26.07
N TRP A 694 -11.66 -7.24 26.10
CA TRP A 694 -11.47 -6.12 25.18
C TRP A 694 -10.75 -6.64 23.93
N LEU A 695 -11.31 -6.34 22.75
CA LEU A 695 -10.69 -6.61 21.45
C LEU A 695 -10.51 -5.28 20.72
N PHE A 696 -9.41 -5.14 19.97
CA PHE A 696 -9.07 -3.97 19.16
C PHE A 696 -8.87 -4.39 17.69
N SER A 697 -9.24 -3.50 16.76
CA SER A 697 -9.15 -3.70 15.31
C SER A 697 -9.16 -2.33 14.63
N GLY A 698 -8.07 -1.96 13.97
CA GLY A 698 -7.78 -0.60 13.53
C GLY A 698 -7.93 0.41 14.66
N ASN A 699 -8.56 1.55 14.35
CA ASN A 699 -8.85 2.60 15.32
C ASN A 699 -10.06 2.29 16.23
N ALA A 700 -10.55 1.05 16.26
CA ALA A 700 -11.77 0.66 16.94
C ALA A 700 -11.57 -0.40 18.04
N TYR A 701 -12.51 -0.46 18.98
CA TYR A 701 -12.56 -1.45 20.05
C TYR A 701 -13.98 -1.99 20.29
N VAL A 702 -14.05 -3.21 20.85
CA VAL A 702 -15.27 -3.83 21.39
C VAL A 702 -15.02 -4.44 22.76
N ARG A 703 -16.05 -4.48 23.62
CA ARG A 703 -16.11 -5.46 24.72
C ARG A 703 -16.93 -6.65 24.26
N TYR A 704 -16.31 -7.82 24.22
CA TYR A 704 -16.99 -9.07 23.88
C TYR A 704 -17.37 -9.84 25.16
N ASP A 705 -18.48 -10.58 25.14
CA ASP A 705 -18.79 -11.60 26.14
C ASP A 705 -18.85 -12.98 25.47
N LEU A 706 -18.02 -13.89 25.98
CA LEU A 706 -17.81 -15.26 25.50
C LEU A 706 -18.94 -16.21 25.90
N GLY A 707 -19.72 -15.88 26.94
CA GLY A 707 -20.83 -16.69 27.44
C GLY A 707 -22.13 -16.45 26.67
N SER A 708 -22.34 -15.25 26.14
CA SER A 708 -23.44 -14.92 25.22
C SER A 708 -23.03 -14.78 23.75
N ASP A 709 -21.75 -14.98 23.43
CA ASP A 709 -21.13 -14.85 22.10
C ASP A 709 -21.53 -13.54 21.39
N SER A 710 -21.34 -12.41 22.08
CA SER A 710 -21.92 -11.12 21.69
C SER A 710 -21.10 -9.90 22.12
N ILE A 711 -21.16 -8.83 21.32
CA ILE A 711 -20.61 -7.51 21.69
C ILE A 711 -21.49 -6.85 22.75
N VAL A 712 -20.89 -6.50 23.90
CA VAL A 712 -21.52 -5.78 25.02
C VAL A 712 -21.31 -4.27 24.92
N ILE A 713 -20.20 -3.83 24.33
CA ILE A 713 -19.88 -2.42 24.05
C ILE A 713 -19.18 -2.34 22.70
N GLY A 714 -19.65 -1.47 21.81
CA GLY A 714 -19.01 -1.20 20.51
C GLY A 714 -19.75 -1.84 19.32
N PRO A 715 -19.13 -1.85 18.12
CA PRO A 715 -17.86 -1.19 17.79
C PRO A 715 -17.87 0.32 18.05
N LYS A 716 -16.73 0.86 18.49
CA LYS A 716 -16.49 2.30 18.72
C LYS A 716 -15.04 2.64 18.39
N ALA A 717 -14.78 3.84 17.88
CA ALA A 717 -13.41 4.33 17.78
C ALA A 717 -12.78 4.50 19.18
N ILE A 718 -11.48 4.21 19.32
CA ILE A 718 -10.75 4.11 20.60
C ILE A 718 -10.88 5.40 21.42
N ILE A 719 -10.72 6.57 20.79
CA ILE A 719 -10.86 7.89 21.42
C ILE A 719 -12.23 8.14 22.10
N ASN A 720 -13.29 7.43 21.70
CA ASN A 720 -14.63 7.54 22.32
C ASN A 720 -14.82 6.64 23.55
N GLY A 721 -13.76 5.96 24.01
CA GLY A 721 -13.80 5.04 25.14
C GLY A 721 -12.58 5.14 26.05
N TRP A 722 -11.39 5.16 25.45
CA TRP A 722 -10.10 5.15 26.13
C TRP A 722 -9.56 6.58 26.19
N ASN A 723 -9.47 7.13 27.40
CA ASN A 723 -9.00 8.49 27.61
C ASN A 723 -7.47 8.57 27.49
N LEU A 724 -7.01 8.79 26.27
CA LEU A 724 -5.61 8.98 25.90
C LEU A 724 -5.13 10.44 26.07
N ASN A 725 -5.75 11.20 26.97
CA ASN A 725 -5.43 12.61 27.26
C ASN A 725 -5.46 13.57 26.04
N LEU A 726 -6.31 13.29 25.04
CA LEU A 726 -6.45 14.10 23.83
C LEU A 726 -7.65 15.08 23.94
N PRO A 727 -7.51 16.36 23.52
CA PRO A 727 -8.51 17.39 23.78
C PRO A 727 -9.67 17.36 22.78
N VAL A 728 -10.78 16.75 23.19
CA VAL A 728 -12.06 16.75 22.46
C VAL A 728 -12.82 18.06 22.76
N ALA A 729 -12.78 19.01 21.82
CA ALA A 729 -13.47 20.30 21.90
C ALA A 729 -13.95 20.78 20.51
N PRO A 730 -14.92 21.72 20.41
CA PRO A 730 -15.30 22.28 19.11
C PRO A 730 -14.13 22.97 18.41
N PHE A 731 -13.93 22.70 17.12
CA PHE A 731 -12.80 23.25 16.36
C PHE A 731 -12.91 24.79 16.25
N PRO A 732 -11.92 25.56 16.75
CA PRO A 732 -12.05 27.00 16.88
C PRO A 732 -11.97 27.72 15.52
N LYS A 733 -12.62 28.88 15.46
CA LYS A 733 -12.49 29.84 14.36
C LYS A 733 -11.30 30.77 14.63
N PRO A 734 -10.33 30.92 13.70
CA PRO A 734 -9.20 31.83 13.88
C PRO A 734 -9.64 33.29 14.08
N THR A 735 -9.34 33.86 15.25
CA THR A 735 -9.80 35.19 15.67
C THR A 735 -9.05 36.30 14.94
N THR A 736 -9.75 37.18 14.20
CA THR A 736 -9.20 38.18 13.27
C THR A 736 -8.46 39.39 13.91
N ALA A 737 -7.68 39.17 14.96
CA ALA A 737 -6.70 40.15 15.44
C ALA A 737 -5.47 40.15 14.53
N ASP A 738 -4.92 41.34 14.26
CA ASP A 738 -3.71 41.59 13.45
C ASP A 738 -2.41 41.40 14.25
#